data_AF-A0A2P4PAM2-F1
#
_entry.id   AF-A0A2P4PAM2-F1
#
_cell.length_a   1.000
_cell.length_b   1.000
_cell.length_c   1.000
_cell.angle_alpha   90.00
_cell.angle_beta   90.00
_cell.angle_gamma   90.00
#
_symmetry.space_group_name_H-M   'P 1'
#
loop_
_entity.id
_entity.type
_entity.pdbx_description
1 polymer ?
#
loop_
_entity_poly.entity_id
_entity_poly.type
_entity_poly.pdbx_seq_one_letter_code
_entity_poly.pdbx_strand_id
1 'polypeptide(L)'
;MRAKINCSFGQFRFSSGIKLLANDNFRLCDHGRIHDHVTSGGQTLIDEMIEKKIFSNSVRSLKSVNIMYVTQLIDENNRLKTWRQITGEAGRSSKGRVPLWFNEIEKKMIKNDSREVHSGYELIREVYNRYNNNIVYENYWEKLERDFIGRDLEELLEFDNRFNIMKMSFEDCRGLLELKNAFMQLGDFKQENISLYTDESKKNGDNGIGWVVMDENNIIGKGSFKIEGKYEVWELELIAIIIGLLIIMKGAKVNIFTDSQVVLDLWYKLIVENRIWSTRRIWNIKSIGLWRWLKWLMIKLEWDLVYYKVKKHSGILGNELADGLSKIALMTKEDRNLIIIKLNQEIDWEYNLYWKKELIKEAPREFYKLYNQWSYKAEFLSLDVCRYYRFNNSIEKIDWVRSIRIIMKAFNEENTDKNNSDNAYNIKNFFEILPVATLLNKRNPELYQSGRCIRCNYTIETWIHIWICSQADTSIIQIINTAFESLKAKLDEKDFRIYYNCHARLLHILNEKSKVVFNGGIFHEAIKGIVNKRLFLKIEDKIFKDAIASFVEDIHDMARKFMWSERCKSFNEWELRQGITKQMKKASKLHQSSLPSLGHDEKKRKLFIYDALQRWTGYYINNDIVAKSIWYEIGIEDLWKYYTLVTFRSSNYASNFSILD
;
A
#
# COMPACT_ATOMS: atom_id res chain seq x y z
N MET A 1 -36.25 -20.19 -9.91
CA MET A 1 -35.90 -19.97 -8.48
C MET A 1 -34.42 -20.17 -8.12
N ARG A 2 -33.53 -20.67 -9.00
CA ARG A 2 -32.08 -20.86 -8.71
C ARG A 2 -31.16 -19.67 -9.05
N ALA A 3 -31.68 -18.53 -9.54
CA ALA A 3 -30.87 -17.37 -9.92
C ALA A 3 -30.75 -16.27 -8.84
N LYS A 4 -31.54 -16.33 -7.75
CA LYS A 4 -31.54 -15.29 -6.69
C LYS A 4 -30.59 -15.56 -5.51
N ILE A 5 -29.94 -16.72 -5.43
CA ILE A 5 -29.11 -17.12 -4.27
C ILE A 5 -27.61 -16.81 -4.47
N ASN A 6 -27.13 -16.58 -5.71
CA ASN A 6 -25.71 -16.29 -5.96
C ASN A 6 -25.31 -14.81 -5.80
N CYS A 7 -26.27 -13.87 -5.75
CA CYS A 7 -25.95 -12.45 -5.62
C CYS A 7 -25.70 -12.01 -4.17
N SER A 8 -26.32 -12.67 -3.19
CA SER A 8 -26.18 -12.36 -1.76
C SER A 8 -24.85 -12.86 -1.16
N PHE A 9 -24.29 -13.96 -1.68
CA PHE A 9 -22.99 -14.50 -1.21
C PHE A 9 -21.77 -13.69 -1.70
N GLY A 10 -21.86 -13.04 -2.86
CA GLY A 10 -20.79 -12.18 -3.40
C GLY A 10 -20.68 -10.84 -2.65
N GLN A 11 -21.81 -10.19 -2.34
CA GLN A 11 -21.86 -8.95 -1.57
C GLN A 11 -21.35 -9.12 -0.13
N PHE A 12 -21.62 -10.26 0.51
CA PHE A 12 -21.13 -10.53 1.86
C PHE A 12 -19.60 -10.60 1.94
N ARG A 13 -18.94 -11.32 1.01
CA ARG A 13 -17.47 -11.43 0.96
C ARG A 13 -16.79 -10.10 0.61
N PHE A 14 -17.38 -9.31 -0.27
CA PHE A 14 -16.87 -7.97 -0.61
C PHE A 14 -16.97 -7.03 0.60
N SER A 15 -18.09 -7.04 1.34
CA SER A 15 -18.27 -6.24 2.55
C SER A 15 -17.30 -6.64 3.68
N SER A 16 -17.01 -7.94 3.84
CA SER A 16 -16.04 -8.42 4.82
C SER A 16 -14.61 -8.02 4.45
N GLY A 17 -14.26 -8.09 3.15
CA GLY A 17 -12.97 -7.60 2.65
C GLY A 17 -12.78 -6.09 2.79
N ILE A 18 -13.82 -5.29 2.51
CA ILE A 18 -13.81 -3.83 2.73
C ILE A 18 -13.69 -3.50 4.22
N LYS A 19 -14.40 -4.21 5.10
CA LYS A 19 -14.28 -4.02 6.55
C LYS A 19 -12.89 -4.35 7.07
N LEU A 20 -12.25 -5.40 6.55
CA LEU A 20 -10.85 -5.74 6.86
C LEU A 20 -9.90 -4.62 6.42
N LEU A 21 -10.07 -4.10 5.20
CA LEU A 21 -9.29 -2.96 4.71
C LEU A 21 -9.48 -1.70 5.56
N ALA A 22 -10.74 -1.39 5.90
CA ALA A 22 -11.09 -0.22 6.71
C ALA A 22 -10.49 -0.24 8.11
N ASN A 23 -10.41 -1.42 8.75
CA ASN A 23 -9.79 -1.58 10.06
C ASN A 23 -8.30 -1.21 10.06
N ASP A 24 -7.65 -1.28 8.91
CA ASP A 24 -6.23 -1.01 8.72
C ASP A 24 -5.95 0.37 8.10
N ASN A 25 -6.95 1.26 8.08
CA ASN A 25 -6.97 2.57 7.42
C ASN A 25 -6.86 2.54 5.90
N PHE A 26 -7.12 1.39 5.27
CA PHE A 26 -7.33 1.34 3.83
C PHE A 26 -8.77 1.67 3.49
N ARG A 27 -8.95 2.45 2.44
CA ARG A 27 -10.26 2.67 1.86
C ARG A 27 -10.22 2.25 0.39
N LEU A 28 -11.14 1.38 0.03
CA LEU A 28 -11.64 1.29 -1.33
C LEU A 28 -12.71 2.37 -1.44
N CYS A 29 -12.77 3.08 -2.56
CA CYS A 29 -13.86 4.02 -2.76
C CYS A 29 -15.17 3.23 -2.91
N ASP A 30 -16.11 3.45 -1.98
CA ASP A 30 -17.49 2.96 -2.09
C ASP A 30 -18.37 4.20 -2.31
N HIS A 31 -18.82 4.38 -3.56
CA HIS A 31 -19.70 5.49 -3.99
C HIS A 31 -21.15 5.33 -3.49
N GLY A 32 -21.32 4.88 -2.24
CA GLY A 32 -22.63 4.64 -1.67
C GLY A 32 -22.93 5.37 -0.37
N ARG A 33 -21.96 5.71 0.49
CA ARG A 33 -22.33 5.95 1.91
C ARG A 33 -21.62 7.01 2.76
N ILE A 34 -20.41 7.53 2.48
CA ILE A 34 -19.63 8.12 3.62
C ILE A 34 -18.88 9.46 3.42
N HIS A 35 -18.76 10.10 2.24
CA HIS A 35 -17.89 11.30 2.14
C HIS A 35 -18.55 12.60 1.68
N ASP A 36 -18.41 13.62 2.54
CA ASP A 36 -19.00 14.96 2.57
C ASP A 36 -18.54 15.92 1.45
N HIS A 37 -18.83 15.61 0.19
CA HIS A 37 -18.72 16.59 -0.89
C HIS A 37 -20.01 16.61 -1.70
N VAL A 38 -20.95 17.39 -1.19
CA VAL A 38 -22.18 17.74 -1.87
C VAL A 38 -22.07 19.22 -2.19
N THR A 39 -21.98 19.56 -3.48
CA THR A 39 -22.11 20.93 -3.96
C THR A 39 -23.43 21.52 -3.46
N SER A 40 -23.38 22.74 -2.91
CA SER A 40 -24.54 23.45 -2.37
C SER A 40 -25.61 23.63 -3.46
N GLY A 41 -26.65 22.79 -3.40
CA GLY A 41 -27.80 22.85 -4.31
C GLY A 41 -28.36 21.48 -4.72
N GLY A 42 -27.54 20.42 -4.80
CA GLY A 42 -27.99 19.10 -5.23
C GLY A 42 -26.93 18.23 -5.92
N GLN A 43 -27.32 17.01 -6.33
CA GLN A 43 -26.47 16.08 -7.11
C GLN A 43 -26.89 15.93 -8.58
N THR A 44 -28.14 16.27 -8.93
CA THR A 44 -28.69 16.08 -10.28
C THR A 44 -29.09 17.42 -10.87
N LEU A 45 -28.46 17.80 -11.98
CA LEU A 45 -28.77 19.03 -12.70
C LEU A 45 -30.09 18.90 -13.49
N ILE A 46 -30.72 20.05 -13.76
CA ILE A 46 -31.97 20.09 -14.51
C ILE A 46 -31.78 19.68 -15.98
N ASP A 47 -30.60 19.92 -16.57
CA ASP A 47 -30.27 19.56 -17.96
C ASP A 47 -30.17 18.05 -18.19
N GLU A 48 -29.86 17.28 -17.15
CA GLU A 48 -29.89 15.81 -17.17
C GLU A 48 -31.33 15.26 -17.25
N MET A 49 -32.33 16.08 -16.88
CA MET A 49 -33.72 15.64 -16.73
C MET A 49 -34.63 16.02 -17.89
N ILE A 50 -34.23 16.97 -18.73
CA ILE A 50 -35.03 17.45 -19.87
C ILE A 50 -34.20 17.47 -21.15
N GLU A 51 -34.87 17.47 -22.30
CA GLU A 51 -34.16 17.53 -23.57
C GLU A 51 -33.35 18.82 -23.69
N LYS A 52 -32.13 18.71 -24.23
CA LYS A 52 -31.19 19.85 -24.35
C LYS A 52 -31.80 21.08 -25.02
N LYS A 53 -32.65 20.89 -26.03
CA LYS A 53 -33.37 21.97 -26.72
C LYS A 53 -34.39 22.68 -25.84
N ILE A 54 -35.01 21.97 -24.89
CA ILE A 54 -35.93 22.56 -23.92
C ILE A 54 -35.15 23.29 -22.83
N PHE A 55 -34.02 22.70 -22.38
CA PHE A 55 -33.13 23.31 -21.40
C PHE A 55 -32.55 24.64 -21.89
N SER A 56 -32.01 24.69 -23.12
CA SER A 56 -31.39 25.89 -23.69
C SER A 56 -32.36 27.07 -23.75
N ASN A 57 -33.59 26.84 -24.20
CA ASN A 57 -34.65 27.85 -24.23
C ASN A 57 -35.14 28.28 -22.83
N SER A 58 -34.76 27.55 -21.78
CA SER A 58 -35.27 27.71 -20.42
C SER A 58 -34.27 28.34 -19.45
N VAL A 59 -33.02 28.56 -19.86
CA VAL A 59 -31.94 29.08 -19.00
C VAL A 59 -32.29 30.42 -18.34
N ARG A 60 -32.87 31.36 -19.10
CA ARG A 60 -33.32 32.66 -18.55
C ARG A 60 -34.43 32.47 -17.50
N SER A 61 -35.31 31.50 -17.71
CA SER A 61 -36.38 31.18 -16.78
C SER A 61 -35.82 30.55 -15.50
N LEU A 62 -34.93 29.56 -15.62
CA LEU A 62 -34.24 28.88 -14.51
C LEU A 62 -33.42 29.86 -13.66
N LYS A 63 -32.61 30.73 -14.30
CA LYS A 63 -31.85 31.80 -13.64
C LYS A 63 -32.77 32.74 -12.85
N SER A 64 -33.91 33.09 -13.43
CA SER A 64 -34.84 34.03 -12.79
C SER A 64 -35.55 33.50 -11.54
N VAL A 65 -35.57 32.17 -11.34
CA VAL A 65 -36.09 31.53 -10.13
C VAL A 65 -34.99 30.82 -9.32
N ASN A 66 -33.72 31.04 -9.70
CA ASN A 66 -32.52 30.50 -9.07
C ASN A 66 -32.53 28.97 -8.90
N ILE A 67 -32.99 28.24 -9.92
CA ILE A 67 -33.03 26.77 -9.93
C ILE A 67 -31.98 26.23 -10.90
N MET A 68 -31.19 25.28 -10.40
CA MET A 68 -30.12 24.60 -11.12
C MET A 68 -30.15 23.07 -10.92
N TYR A 69 -30.66 22.60 -9.78
CA TYR A 69 -30.72 21.19 -9.41
C TYR A 69 -32.14 20.71 -9.13
N VAL A 70 -32.38 19.43 -9.38
CA VAL A 70 -33.66 18.75 -9.13
C VAL A 70 -34.07 18.83 -7.67
N THR A 71 -33.11 18.72 -6.75
CA THR A 71 -33.35 18.73 -5.30
C THR A 71 -33.93 20.05 -4.78
N GLN A 72 -33.72 21.17 -5.49
CA GLN A 72 -34.30 22.47 -5.14
C GLN A 72 -35.82 22.51 -5.39
N LEU A 73 -36.34 21.59 -6.21
CA LEU A 73 -37.76 21.46 -6.54
C LEU A 73 -38.54 20.62 -5.53
N ILE A 74 -37.87 19.99 -4.55
CA ILE A 74 -38.48 19.03 -3.62
C ILE A 74 -38.63 19.68 -2.24
N ASP A 75 -39.79 19.49 -1.60
CA ASP A 75 -40.05 19.97 -0.24
C ASP A 75 -39.64 18.96 0.85
N GLU A 76 -39.75 19.36 2.12
CA GLU A 76 -39.37 18.55 3.29
C GLU A 76 -40.16 17.24 3.45
N ASN A 77 -41.30 17.12 2.75
CA ASN A 77 -42.18 15.96 2.79
C ASN A 77 -42.03 15.09 1.54
N ASN A 78 -40.96 15.28 0.76
CA ASN A 78 -40.71 14.59 -0.52
C ASN A 78 -41.83 14.79 -1.54
N ARG A 79 -42.41 16.00 -1.58
CA ARG A 79 -43.33 16.42 -2.62
C ARG A 79 -42.66 17.41 -3.55
N LEU A 80 -43.01 17.35 -4.84
CA LEU A 80 -42.55 18.34 -5.80
C LEU A 80 -43.26 19.68 -5.53
N LYS A 81 -42.49 20.74 -5.27
CA LYS A 81 -42.99 22.10 -5.13
C LYS A 81 -43.81 22.50 -6.35
N THR A 82 -44.84 23.30 -6.15
CA THR A 82 -45.61 23.89 -7.25
C THR A 82 -44.83 25.05 -7.86
N TRP A 83 -45.09 25.36 -9.14
CA TRP A 83 -44.49 26.54 -9.79
C TRP A 83 -44.77 27.84 -9.00
N ARG A 84 -45.95 27.93 -8.39
CA ARG A 84 -46.34 29.07 -7.54
C ARG A 84 -45.46 29.19 -6.29
N GLN A 85 -45.14 28.07 -5.62
CA GLN A 85 -44.22 28.07 -4.47
C GLN A 85 -42.81 28.48 -4.90
N ILE A 86 -42.31 27.93 -6.00
CA ILE A 86 -40.99 28.26 -6.56
C ILE A 86 -40.87 29.76 -6.88
N THR A 87 -41.84 30.32 -7.59
CA THR A 87 -41.84 31.76 -7.90
C THR A 87 -41.95 32.63 -6.65
N GLY A 88 -42.72 32.18 -5.65
CA GLY A 88 -42.83 32.87 -4.36
C GLY A 88 -41.51 32.88 -3.56
N GLU A 89 -40.83 31.74 -3.49
CA GLU A 89 -39.50 31.59 -2.85
C GLU A 89 -38.45 32.47 -3.55
N ALA A 90 -38.55 32.64 -4.86
CA ALA A 90 -37.68 33.51 -5.66
C ALA A 90 -38.10 35.00 -5.65
N GLY A 91 -39.10 35.39 -4.87
CA GLY A 91 -39.58 36.79 -4.81
C GLY A 91 -40.25 37.29 -6.09
N ARG A 92 -40.77 36.39 -6.94
CA ARG A 92 -41.42 36.71 -8.22
C ARG A 92 -42.94 36.55 -8.17
N SER A 93 -43.63 37.31 -9.02
CA SER A 93 -45.07 37.14 -9.24
C SER A 93 -45.36 35.75 -9.82
N SER A 94 -46.37 35.08 -9.24
CA SER A 94 -46.89 33.80 -9.71
C SER A 94 -47.88 33.95 -10.88
N LYS A 95 -48.14 35.17 -11.37
CA LYS A 95 -49.00 35.41 -12.53
C LYS A 95 -48.23 35.17 -13.83
N GLY A 96 -48.59 34.12 -14.56
CA GLY A 96 -48.01 33.80 -15.86
C GLY A 96 -48.17 32.33 -16.25
N ARG A 97 -47.77 31.98 -17.48
CA ARG A 97 -47.75 30.59 -17.94
C ARG A 97 -46.62 29.82 -17.26
N VAL A 98 -46.90 28.59 -16.83
CA VAL A 98 -45.89 27.68 -16.27
C VAL A 98 -44.87 27.32 -17.37
N PRO A 99 -43.55 27.45 -17.10
CA PRO A 99 -42.52 27.13 -18.08
C PRO A 99 -42.55 25.68 -18.54
N LEU A 100 -42.21 25.47 -19.81
CA LEU A 100 -42.17 24.14 -20.44
C LEU A 100 -41.19 23.19 -19.74
N TRP A 101 -40.01 23.66 -19.33
CA TRP A 101 -39.05 22.84 -18.59
C TRP A 101 -39.64 22.30 -17.28
N PHE A 102 -40.41 23.12 -16.57
CA PHE A 102 -40.99 22.73 -15.29
C PHE A 102 -42.08 21.66 -15.49
N ASN A 103 -42.94 21.84 -16.51
CA ASN A 103 -43.95 20.84 -16.86
C ASN A 103 -43.33 19.48 -17.24
N GLU A 104 -42.20 19.48 -17.96
CA GLU A 104 -41.53 18.23 -18.36
C GLU A 104 -40.90 17.50 -17.18
N ILE A 105 -40.34 18.23 -16.21
CA ILE A 105 -39.81 17.64 -14.98
C ILE A 105 -40.94 17.12 -14.10
N GLU A 106 -42.01 17.91 -13.98
CA GLU A 106 -43.19 17.56 -13.19
C GLU A 106 -43.81 16.23 -13.63
N LYS A 107 -43.95 16.02 -14.95
CA LYS A 107 -44.41 14.74 -15.52
C LYS A 107 -43.51 13.56 -15.19
N LYS A 108 -42.20 13.77 -15.06
CA LYS A 108 -41.22 12.70 -14.80
C LYS A 108 -41.07 12.35 -13.32
N MET A 109 -41.29 13.33 -12.44
CA MET A 109 -40.98 13.18 -11.02
C MET A 109 -42.17 12.75 -10.18
N ILE A 110 -43.39 13.17 -10.52
CA ILE A 110 -44.58 12.94 -9.69
C ILE A 110 -45.14 11.53 -9.89
N LYS A 111 -45.40 10.85 -8.78
CA LYS A 111 -45.99 9.51 -8.71
C LYS A 111 -47.53 9.53 -8.67
N ASN A 112 -48.14 10.56 -8.10
CA ASN A 112 -49.58 10.64 -7.83
C ASN A 112 -50.10 12.09 -7.71
N ASP A 113 -51.42 12.25 -7.61
CA ASP A 113 -52.08 13.56 -7.52
C ASP A 113 -51.70 14.35 -6.26
N SER A 114 -51.16 13.71 -5.22
CA SER A 114 -50.60 14.38 -4.02
C SER A 114 -49.19 14.96 -4.23
N ARG A 115 -48.66 14.92 -5.46
CA ARG A 115 -47.35 15.44 -5.88
C ARG A 115 -46.16 14.76 -5.20
N GLU A 116 -46.33 13.55 -4.68
CA GLU A 116 -45.23 12.77 -4.11
C GLU A 116 -44.27 12.36 -5.22
N VAL A 117 -42.96 12.48 -4.97
CA VAL A 117 -41.95 12.11 -5.97
C VAL A 117 -41.71 10.60 -5.98
N HIS A 118 -41.22 10.05 -7.10
CA HIS A 118 -40.77 8.64 -7.12
C HIS A 118 -39.63 8.39 -6.12
N SER A 119 -39.53 7.15 -5.62
CA SER A 119 -38.55 6.75 -4.60
C SER A 119 -37.09 7.00 -4.97
N GLY A 120 -36.78 7.15 -6.27
CA GLY A 120 -35.45 7.53 -6.75
C GLY A 120 -35.07 9.00 -6.53
N TYR A 121 -36.04 9.85 -6.18
CA TYR A 121 -35.86 11.29 -5.95
C TYR A 121 -36.17 11.71 -4.51
N GLU A 122 -36.57 10.77 -3.64
CA GLU A 122 -36.84 11.05 -2.23
C GLU A 122 -35.57 11.53 -1.50
N LEU A 123 -35.71 12.63 -0.74
CA LEU A 123 -34.68 13.17 0.11
C LEU A 123 -34.88 12.71 1.56
N ILE A 124 -33.80 12.32 2.21
CA ILE A 124 -33.79 12.06 3.65
C ILE A 124 -33.67 13.41 4.37
N ARG A 125 -34.36 13.58 5.50
CA ARG A 125 -34.47 14.86 6.22
C ARG A 125 -33.14 15.55 6.54
N GLU A 126 -32.09 14.77 6.85
CA GLU A 126 -30.73 15.28 7.08
C GLU A 126 -30.12 15.93 5.83
N VAL A 127 -30.39 15.36 4.65
CA VAL A 127 -29.95 15.87 3.34
C VAL A 127 -30.69 17.15 2.98
N TYR A 128 -32.02 17.19 3.20
CA TYR A 128 -32.84 18.38 3.01
C TYR A 128 -32.35 19.58 3.86
N ASN A 129 -32.09 19.34 5.15
CA ASN A 129 -31.61 20.37 6.08
C ASN A 129 -30.23 20.91 5.68
N ARG A 130 -29.34 20.08 5.13
CA ARG A 130 -28.00 20.48 4.68
C ARG A 130 -28.05 21.40 3.47
N TYR A 131 -28.97 21.16 2.52
CA TYR A 131 -29.13 21.98 1.33
C TYR A 131 -29.80 23.33 1.60
N ASN A 132 -30.79 23.38 2.48
CA ASN A 132 -31.60 24.59 2.69
C ASN A 132 -31.06 25.54 3.78
N ASN A 133 -30.20 25.10 4.71
CA ASN A 133 -29.70 25.94 5.81
C ASN A 133 -28.38 26.68 5.52
N ASN A 134 -27.63 26.32 4.46
CA ASN A 134 -26.38 26.98 4.07
C ASN A 134 -26.54 27.80 2.79
N ILE A 135 -27.45 28.79 2.82
CA ILE A 135 -27.59 29.75 1.72
C ILE A 135 -26.41 30.72 1.76
N VAL A 136 -25.33 30.37 1.04
CA VAL A 136 -24.36 31.33 0.51
C VAL A 136 -24.26 31.06 -0.99
N TYR A 137 -24.94 31.88 -1.78
CA TYR A 137 -24.80 31.89 -3.23
C TYR A 137 -23.55 32.70 -3.59
N GLU A 138 -22.43 32.05 -3.91
CA GLU A 138 -21.41 32.74 -4.71
C GLU A 138 -22.00 32.97 -6.11
N ASN A 139 -22.19 34.24 -6.47
CA ASN A 139 -22.73 34.65 -7.75
C ASN A 139 -21.71 34.39 -8.88
N TYR A 140 -21.61 33.13 -9.30
CA TYR A 140 -20.67 32.67 -10.34
C TYR A 140 -20.92 33.32 -11.72
N TRP A 141 -22.14 33.86 -11.93
CA TRP A 141 -22.51 34.58 -13.16
C TRP A 141 -21.70 35.87 -13.36
N GLU A 142 -21.41 36.61 -12.28
CA GLU A 142 -20.66 37.87 -12.35
C GLU A 142 -19.17 37.66 -12.69
N LYS A 143 -18.56 36.54 -12.25
CA LYS A 143 -17.16 36.23 -12.56
C LYS A 143 -16.98 35.87 -14.03
N LEU A 144 -17.95 35.14 -14.60
CA LEU A 144 -17.98 34.79 -16.03
C LEU A 144 -18.23 36.00 -16.93
N GLU A 145 -19.12 36.93 -16.52
CA GLU A 145 -19.38 38.17 -17.27
C GLU A 145 -18.17 39.12 -17.29
N ARG A 146 -17.41 39.21 -16.19
CA ARG A 146 -16.24 40.09 -16.07
C ARG A 146 -15.07 39.68 -16.94
N ASP A 147 -14.81 38.37 -17.02
CA ASP A 147 -13.63 37.83 -17.68
C ASP A 147 -13.78 37.78 -19.22
N PHE A 148 -15.00 37.91 -19.76
CA PHE A 148 -15.29 37.58 -21.17
C PHE A 148 -16.31 38.50 -21.87
N ILE A 149 -16.26 39.81 -21.62
CA ILE A 149 -17.08 40.79 -22.34
C ILE A 149 -16.79 40.72 -23.85
N GLY A 150 -17.80 40.31 -24.65
CA GLY A 150 -17.80 40.42 -26.11
C GLY A 150 -17.87 39.12 -26.92
N ARG A 151 -18.03 37.94 -26.29
CA ARG A 151 -18.31 36.67 -27.00
C ARG A 151 -19.69 36.13 -26.64
N ASP A 152 -20.34 35.49 -27.60
CA ASP A 152 -21.69 34.97 -27.43
C ASP A 152 -21.72 33.86 -26.36
N LEU A 153 -22.68 33.95 -25.45
CA LEU A 153 -22.80 33.05 -24.30
C LEU A 153 -23.09 31.60 -24.74
N GLU A 154 -23.69 31.43 -25.92
CA GLU A 154 -23.96 30.13 -26.55
C GLU A 154 -22.69 29.47 -27.11
N GLU A 155 -21.74 30.23 -27.70
CA GLU A 155 -20.42 29.69 -28.09
C GLU A 155 -19.60 29.27 -26.86
N LEU A 156 -19.70 30.02 -25.75
CA LEU A 156 -18.95 29.75 -24.51
C LEU A 156 -19.46 28.53 -23.72
N LEU A 157 -20.73 28.15 -23.87
CA LEU A 157 -21.32 26.96 -23.26
C LEU A 157 -21.05 25.68 -24.08
N GLU A 158 -20.72 25.82 -25.37
CA GLU A 158 -20.35 24.72 -26.27
C GLU A 158 -18.83 24.44 -26.36
N PHE A 159 -17.97 25.27 -25.75
CA PHE A 159 -16.51 25.04 -25.63
C PHE A 159 -16.18 23.77 -24.79
N ASP A 160 -16.41 22.60 -25.38
CA ASP A 160 -15.91 21.25 -25.09
C ASP A 160 -15.95 20.74 -23.62
N ASN A 161 -16.73 21.34 -22.71
CA ASN A 161 -16.64 21.04 -21.27
C ASN A 161 -15.18 21.03 -20.73
N ARG A 162 -14.22 21.57 -21.49
CA ARG A 162 -12.78 21.29 -21.34
C ARG A 162 -12.27 21.88 -20.04
N PHE A 163 -12.69 23.11 -19.79
CA PHE A 163 -12.36 23.81 -18.56
C PHE A 163 -12.95 23.14 -17.32
N ASN A 164 -14.13 22.53 -17.43
CA ASN A 164 -14.69 21.72 -16.33
C ASN A 164 -13.85 20.46 -16.11
N ILE A 165 -13.51 19.75 -17.20
CA ILE A 165 -12.62 18.58 -17.15
C ILE A 165 -11.27 18.93 -16.50
N MET A 166 -10.65 20.05 -16.92
CA MET A 166 -9.38 20.52 -16.34
C MET A 166 -9.53 20.88 -14.86
N LYS A 167 -10.60 21.60 -14.47
CA LYS A 167 -10.88 21.91 -13.05
C LYS A 167 -11.10 20.66 -12.20
N MET A 168 -11.64 19.58 -12.78
CA MET A 168 -11.80 18.29 -12.10
C MET A 168 -10.50 17.48 -11.99
N SER A 169 -9.48 17.81 -12.77
CA SER A 169 -8.23 17.03 -12.88
C SER A 169 -7.01 17.70 -12.21
N PHE A 170 -7.08 19.00 -11.91
CA PHE A 170 -5.96 19.80 -11.41
C PHE A 170 -6.39 20.71 -10.25
N GLU A 171 -5.44 21.07 -9.38
CA GLU A 171 -5.66 22.15 -8.41
C GLU A 171 -5.69 23.51 -9.10
N ASP A 172 -6.33 24.49 -8.46
CA ASP A 172 -6.34 25.86 -8.95
C ASP A 172 -4.96 26.49 -8.78
N CYS A 173 -4.20 26.54 -9.87
CA CYS A 173 -2.81 26.97 -9.92
C CYS A 173 -2.54 27.76 -11.20
N ARG A 174 -1.41 28.46 -11.25
CA ARG A 174 -1.07 29.28 -12.43
C ARG A 174 -0.80 28.44 -13.68
N GLY A 175 -0.23 27.24 -13.54
CA GLY A 175 -0.07 26.32 -14.67
C GLY A 175 -1.40 25.88 -15.29
N LEU A 176 -2.47 25.74 -14.48
CA LEU A 176 -3.81 25.47 -15.00
C LEU A 176 -4.34 26.64 -15.86
N LEU A 177 -4.04 27.88 -15.49
CA LEU A 177 -4.40 29.05 -16.30
C LEU A 177 -3.66 29.03 -17.64
N GLU A 178 -2.36 28.74 -17.63
CA GLU A 178 -1.57 28.62 -18.86
C GLU A 178 -2.05 27.48 -19.76
N LEU A 179 -2.47 26.34 -19.17
CA LEU A 179 -3.05 25.24 -19.93
C LEU A 179 -4.37 25.64 -20.62
N LYS A 180 -5.23 26.40 -19.93
CA LYS A 180 -6.46 26.95 -20.51
C LYS A 180 -6.14 27.93 -21.65
N ASN A 181 -5.14 28.78 -21.47
CA ASN A 181 -4.69 29.72 -22.50
C ASN A 181 -4.17 28.97 -23.74
N ALA A 182 -3.36 27.92 -23.54
CA ALA A 182 -2.84 27.10 -24.62
C ALA A 182 -3.96 26.42 -25.43
N PHE A 183 -5.00 25.91 -24.76
CA PHE A 183 -6.18 25.36 -25.42
C PHE A 183 -6.92 26.42 -26.26
N MET A 184 -7.13 27.61 -25.72
CA MET A 184 -7.82 28.69 -26.43
C MET A 184 -7.05 29.22 -27.66
N GLN A 185 -5.72 29.11 -27.63
CA GLN A 185 -4.84 29.57 -28.71
C GLN A 185 -4.74 28.58 -29.88
N LEU A 186 -5.19 27.33 -29.72
CA LEU A 186 -5.02 26.29 -30.74
C LEU A 186 -5.79 26.58 -32.04
N GLY A 187 -6.80 27.45 -32.01
CA GLY A 187 -7.59 27.88 -33.18
C GLY A 187 -8.45 26.77 -33.82
N ASP A 188 -9.14 27.08 -34.91
CA ASP A 188 -9.88 26.10 -35.71
C ASP A 188 -8.98 25.47 -36.78
N PHE A 189 -8.70 24.18 -36.68
CA PHE A 189 -7.91 23.42 -37.66
C PHE A 189 -8.51 22.02 -37.89
N LYS A 190 -8.10 21.35 -38.99
CA LYS A 190 -8.63 20.02 -39.34
C LYS A 190 -8.16 18.98 -38.33
N GLN A 191 -9.10 18.31 -37.69
CA GLN A 191 -8.82 17.40 -36.57
C GLN A 191 -8.54 15.95 -37.00
N GLU A 192 -8.20 15.71 -38.27
CA GLU A 192 -8.13 14.36 -38.84
C GLU A 192 -6.73 13.72 -38.78
N ASN A 193 -5.65 14.49 -38.60
CA ASN A 193 -4.26 14.00 -38.60
C ASN A 193 -3.31 14.77 -37.66
N ILE A 194 -3.71 14.95 -36.40
CA ILE A 194 -2.88 15.69 -35.43
C ILE A 194 -1.74 14.81 -34.94
N SER A 195 -0.51 15.33 -34.91
CA SER A 195 0.64 14.66 -34.31
C SER A 195 0.99 15.26 -32.95
N LEU A 196 0.98 14.45 -31.90
CA LEU A 196 1.37 14.84 -30.55
C LEU A 196 2.73 14.21 -30.21
N TYR A 197 3.70 15.04 -29.90
CA TYR A 197 5.02 14.65 -29.42
C TYR A 197 5.15 15.03 -27.94
N THR A 198 5.70 14.13 -27.14
CA THR A 198 5.89 14.32 -25.69
C THR A 198 7.27 13.89 -25.25
N ASP A 199 7.74 14.48 -24.16
CA ASP A 199 8.94 14.03 -23.47
C ASP A 199 8.90 14.46 -22.00
N GLU A 200 9.66 13.76 -21.16
CA GLU A 200 9.84 14.04 -19.75
C GLU A 200 11.30 14.38 -19.40
N SER A 201 11.49 15.14 -18.34
CA SER A 201 12.82 15.36 -17.75
C SER A 201 12.75 15.32 -16.23
N LYS A 202 13.69 14.63 -15.60
CA LYS A 202 13.74 14.50 -14.15
C LYS A 202 15.14 14.81 -13.61
N LYS A 203 15.23 15.75 -12.67
CA LYS A 203 16.51 16.16 -12.06
C LYS A 203 16.31 16.57 -10.61
N ASN A 204 17.13 16.04 -9.69
CA ASN A 204 17.10 16.39 -8.26
C ASN A 204 15.71 16.29 -7.58
N GLY A 205 14.82 15.42 -8.08
CA GLY A 205 13.45 15.29 -7.58
C GLY A 205 12.42 16.21 -8.24
N ASP A 206 12.86 17.19 -9.04
CA ASP A 206 11.99 17.99 -9.90
C ASP A 206 11.60 17.22 -11.16
N ASN A 207 10.36 17.43 -11.59
CA ASN A 207 9.77 16.79 -12.77
C ASN A 207 9.33 17.85 -13.78
N GLY A 208 9.86 17.78 -15.00
CA GLY A 208 9.47 18.62 -16.13
C GLY A 208 8.84 17.77 -17.23
N ILE A 209 7.82 18.31 -17.87
CA ILE A 209 7.19 17.72 -19.05
C ILE A 209 7.16 18.74 -20.19
N GLY A 210 7.23 18.24 -21.42
CA GLY A 210 7.10 19.03 -22.63
C GLY A 210 6.19 18.34 -23.64
N TRP A 211 5.41 19.12 -24.38
CA TRP A 211 4.61 18.60 -25.48
C TRP A 211 4.58 19.55 -26.67
N VAL A 212 4.42 18.98 -27.85
CA VAL A 212 4.29 19.69 -29.13
C VAL A 212 3.18 19.04 -29.94
N VAL A 213 2.25 19.86 -30.42
CA VAL A 213 1.15 19.48 -31.29
C VAL A 213 1.43 20.04 -32.67
N MET A 214 1.41 19.17 -33.67
CA MET A 214 1.66 19.51 -35.06
C MET A 214 0.51 19.06 -35.95
N ASP A 215 0.17 19.89 -36.92
CA ASP A 215 -0.65 19.51 -38.07
C ASP A 215 0.27 19.43 -39.29
N GLU A 216 0.43 18.22 -39.83
CA GLU A 216 1.47 17.89 -40.80
C GLU A 216 2.88 18.30 -40.32
N ASN A 217 3.42 19.40 -40.85
CA ASN A 217 4.73 19.94 -40.49
C ASN A 217 4.66 21.27 -39.70
N ASN A 218 3.46 21.79 -39.45
CA ASN A 218 3.25 23.07 -38.78
C ASN A 218 3.02 22.87 -37.29
N ILE A 219 3.75 23.61 -36.46
CA ILE A 219 3.54 23.62 -35.01
C ILE A 219 2.29 24.46 -34.72
N ILE A 220 1.24 23.81 -34.25
CA ILE A 220 -0.03 24.46 -33.91
C ILE A 220 -0.21 24.65 -32.41
N GLY A 221 0.55 23.91 -31.59
CA GLY A 221 0.58 24.11 -30.15
C GLY A 221 1.85 23.56 -29.53
N LYS A 222 2.31 24.16 -28.44
CA LYS A 222 3.41 23.63 -27.63
C LYS A 222 3.34 24.19 -26.22
N GLY A 223 3.93 23.48 -25.28
CA GLY A 223 4.08 23.99 -23.92
C GLY A 223 4.97 23.11 -23.07
N SER A 224 5.22 23.60 -21.86
CA SER A 224 6.00 22.88 -20.85
C SER A 224 5.52 23.22 -19.45
N PHE A 225 5.51 22.21 -18.58
CA PHE A 225 5.08 22.36 -17.19
C PHE A 225 6.02 21.62 -16.24
N LYS A 226 6.12 22.17 -15.03
CA LYS A 226 6.70 21.48 -13.87
C LYS A 226 5.57 20.74 -13.15
N ILE A 227 5.78 19.46 -12.85
CA ILE A 227 4.77 18.62 -12.19
C ILE A 227 5.14 18.42 -10.72
N GLU A 228 4.26 18.86 -9.83
CA GLU A 228 4.42 18.60 -8.40
C GLU A 228 4.07 17.15 -8.05
N GLY A 229 4.94 16.50 -7.28
CA GLY A 229 4.73 15.16 -6.74
C GLY A 229 5.87 14.18 -7.05
N LYS A 230 5.77 12.96 -6.53
CA LYS A 230 6.78 11.91 -6.74
C LYS A 230 6.35 10.99 -7.87
N TYR A 231 6.88 11.18 -9.08
CA TYR A 231 6.52 10.34 -10.23
C TYR A 231 7.72 9.59 -10.80
N GLU A 232 7.50 8.38 -11.30
CA GLU A 232 8.44 7.65 -12.13
C GLU A 232 8.51 8.27 -13.53
N VAL A 233 9.61 7.98 -14.24
CA VAL A 233 9.89 8.57 -15.57
C VAL A 233 8.75 8.29 -16.56
N TRP A 234 8.30 7.04 -16.65
CA TRP A 234 7.20 6.67 -17.55
C TRP A 234 5.84 7.24 -17.11
N GLU A 235 5.65 7.56 -15.82
CA GLU A 235 4.42 8.22 -15.35
C GLU A 235 4.37 9.67 -15.81
N LEU A 236 5.52 10.36 -15.79
CA LEU A 236 5.65 11.73 -16.31
C LEU A 236 5.40 11.78 -17.81
N GLU A 237 5.88 10.80 -18.56
CA GLU A 237 5.59 10.70 -20.00
C GLU A 237 4.10 10.52 -20.27
N LEU A 238 3.42 9.64 -19.52
CA LEU A 238 1.98 9.47 -19.62
C LEU A 238 1.22 10.76 -19.24
N ILE A 239 1.68 11.49 -18.21
CA ILE A 239 1.13 12.79 -17.83
C ILE A 239 1.34 13.83 -18.94
N ALA A 240 2.51 13.85 -19.58
CA ALA A 240 2.80 14.74 -20.71
C ALA A 240 1.84 14.48 -21.87
N ILE A 241 1.57 13.21 -22.17
CA ILE A 241 0.57 12.81 -23.18
C ILE A 241 -0.82 13.31 -22.80
N ILE A 242 -1.27 13.08 -21.57
CA ILE A 242 -2.60 13.51 -21.14
C ILE A 242 -2.74 15.03 -21.22
N ILE A 243 -1.75 15.79 -20.76
CA ILE A 243 -1.77 17.25 -20.81
C ILE A 243 -1.72 17.76 -22.26
N GLY A 244 -0.88 17.16 -23.12
CA GLY A 244 -0.83 17.49 -24.54
C GLY A 244 -2.13 17.16 -25.27
N LEU A 245 -2.83 16.09 -24.87
CA LEU A 245 -4.17 15.79 -25.37
C LEU A 245 -5.20 16.81 -24.89
N LEU A 246 -5.12 17.31 -23.65
CA LEU A 246 -6.08 18.28 -23.11
C LEU A 246 -6.08 19.64 -23.83
N ILE A 247 -5.09 19.95 -24.68
CA ILE A 247 -5.16 21.12 -25.57
C ILE A 247 -5.80 20.80 -26.92
N ILE A 248 -6.01 19.53 -27.24
CA ILE A 248 -6.63 19.08 -28.49
C ILE A 248 -8.17 19.06 -28.34
N MET A 249 -8.86 19.48 -29.39
CA MET A 249 -10.32 19.51 -29.46
C MET A 249 -10.94 18.11 -29.44
N LYS A 250 -12.21 18.04 -29.03
CA LYS A 250 -13.03 16.82 -29.04
C LYS A 250 -13.25 16.26 -30.44
N GLY A 251 -13.25 14.94 -30.56
CA GLY A 251 -13.51 14.22 -31.82
C GLY A 251 -12.27 14.06 -32.70
N ALA A 252 -11.12 14.57 -32.25
CA ALA A 252 -9.89 14.53 -33.02
C ALA A 252 -9.28 13.12 -33.13
N LYS A 253 -8.64 12.88 -34.27
CA LYS A 253 -7.75 11.74 -34.48
C LYS A 253 -6.30 12.17 -34.26
N VAL A 254 -5.64 11.53 -33.30
CA VAL A 254 -4.33 11.94 -32.79
C VAL A 254 -3.32 10.80 -32.90
N ASN A 255 -2.21 11.07 -33.60
CA ASN A 255 -1.03 10.24 -33.68
C ASN A 255 -0.06 10.66 -32.55
N ILE A 256 0.11 9.81 -31.55
CA ILE A 256 0.94 10.06 -30.38
C ILE A 256 2.31 9.42 -30.59
N PHE A 257 3.37 10.22 -30.45
CA PHE A 257 4.74 9.82 -30.62
C PHE A 257 5.47 9.91 -29.27
N THR A 258 5.92 8.76 -28.78
CA THR A 258 6.62 8.63 -27.48
C THR A 258 7.83 7.70 -27.60
N ASP A 259 8.88 7.95 -26.83
CA ASP A 259 10.05 7.06 -26.72
C ASP A 259 9.89 6.00 -25.61
N SER A 260 8.85 6.10 -24.78
CA SER A 260 8.61 5.24 -23.62
C SER A 260 8.02 3.89 -24.00
N GLN A 261 8.87 2.85 -23.97
CA GLN A 261 8.43 1.46 -24.20
C GLN A 261 7.39 1.00 -23.16
N VAL A 262 7.51 1.44 -21.91
CA VAL A 262 6.58 1.06 -20.83
C VAL A 262 5.17 1.58 -21.12
N VAL A 263 5.05 2.83 -21.59
CA VAL A 263 3.77 3.43 -21.97
C VAL A 263 3.17 2.69 -23.17
N LEU A 264 3.97 2.38 -24.19
CA LEU A 264 3.51 1.62 -25.36
C LEU A 264 3.00 0.22 -24.98
N ASP A 265 3.78 -0.55 -24.20
CA ASP A 265 3.42 -1.90 -23.79
C ASP A 265 2.11 -1.91 -22.98
N LEU A 266 1.95 -0.93 -22.07
CA LEU A 266 0.73 -0.79 -21.28
C LEU A 266 -0.46 -0.32 -22.13
N TRP A 267 -0.26 0.59 -23.09
CA TRP A 267 -1.30 1.02 -24.04
C TRP A 267 -1.85 -0.17 -24.83
N TYR A 268 -0.97 -0.97 -25.44
CA TYR A 268 -1.38 -2.15 -26.20
C TYR A 268 -2.15 -3.14 -25.32
N LYS A 269 -1.60 -3.45 -24.15
CA LYS A 269 -2.21 -4.39 -23.20
C LYS A 269 -3.56 -3.91 -22.66
N LEU A 270 -3.70 -2.63 -22.34
CA LEU A 270 -4.88 -2.08 -21.67
C LEU A 270 -5.98 -1.62 -22.61
N ILE A 271 -5.62 -1.05 -23.76
CA ILE A 271 -6.58 -0.36 -24.63
C ILE A 271 -6.81 -1.16 -25.91
N VAL A 272 -5.74 -1.63 -26.56
CA VAL A 272 -5.84 -2.34 -27.85
C VAL A 272 -6.35 -3.77 -27.64
N GLU A 273 -5.67 -4.55 -26.81
CA GLU A 273 -6.01 -5.96 -26.58
C GLU A 273 -7.25 -6.15 -25.69
N ASN A 274 -7.49 -5.23 -24.74
CA ASN A 274 -8.46 -5.43 -23.66
C ASN A 274 -9.38 -4.22 -23.45
N ARG A 275 -10.30 -3.98 -24.39
CA ARG A 275 -11.26 -2.86 -24.32
C ARG A 275 -12.08 -2.83 -23.01
N ILE A 276 -12.34 -3.99 -22.40
CA ILE A 276 -13.03 -4.13 -21.12
C ILE A 276 -12.03 -4.42 -20.00
N TRP A 277 -12.07 -3.63 -18.94
CA TRP A 277 -11.15 -3.73 -17.81
C TRP A 277 -11.75 -4.56 -16.68
N SER A 278 -11.21 -5.76 -16.45
CA SER A 278 -11.59 -6.56 -15.26
C SER A 278 -10.84 -6.09 -14.02
N THR A 279 -11.50 -6.12 -12.84
CA THR A 279 -10.90 -5.75 -11.54
C THR A 279 -9.57 -6.45 -11.27
N ARG A 280 -9.48 -7.75 -11.62
CA ARG A 280 -8.23 -8.53 -11.47
C ARG A 280 -7.07 -7.94 -12.27
N ARG A 281 -7.33 -7.43 -13.46
CA ARG A 281 -6.29 -6.91 -14.36
C ARG A 281 -5.84 -5.52 -13.92
N ILE A 282 -6.79 -4.63 -13.60
CA ILE A 282 -6.47 -3.27 -13.17
C ILE A 282 -5.70 -3.25 -11.83
N TRP A 283 -5.92 -4.22 -10.94
CA TRP A 283 -5.21 -4.32 -9.65
C TRP A 283 -3.76 -4.82 -9.75
N ASN A 284 -3.32 -5.22 -10.94
CA ASN A 284 -1.95 -5.66 -11.20
C ASN A 284 -1.12 -4.58 -11.93
N ILE A 285 -1.66 -3.37 -12.06
CA ILE A 285 -1.05 -2.31 -12.85
C ILE A 285 -0.67 -1.16 -11.92
N LYS A 286 0.60 -0.76 -11.99
CA LYS A 286 1.13 0.40 -11.29
C LYS A 286 0.50 1.67 -11.85
N SER A 287 0.16 2.60 -10.97
CA SER A 287 -0.46 3.90 -11.28
C SER A 287 -1.61 3.81 -12.26
N ILE A 288 -2.46 2.79 -12.05
CA ILE A 288 -3.66 2.53 -12.85
C ILE A 288 -4.60 3.74 -12.91
N GLY A 289 -4.53 4.66 -11.94
CA GLY A 289 -5.33 5.88 -11.97
C GLY A 289 -5.01 6.81 -13.13
N LEU A 290 -3.75 6.93 -13.54
CA LEU A 290 -3.36 7.71 -14.73
C LEU A 290 -3.95 7.12 -16.01
N TRP A 291 -3.94 5.79 -16.13
CA TRP A 291 -4.53 5.08 -17.26
C TRP A 291 -6.05 5.19 -17.29
N ARG A 292 -6.71 5.12 -16.12
CA ARG A 292 -8.16 5.36 -16.01
C ARG A 292 -8.52 6.77 -16.46
N TRP A 293 -7.74 7.75 -16.03
CA TRP A 293 -7.92 9.14 -16.43
C TRP A 293 -7.82 9.30 -17.95
N LEU A 294 -6.78 8.75 -18.58
CA LEU A 294 -6.66 8.74 -20.05
C LEU A 294 -7.87 8.07 -20.72
N LYS A 295 -8.25 6.86 -20.28
CA LYS A 295 -9.39 6.14 -20.86
C LYS A 295 -10.71 6.90 -20.70
N TRP A 296 -10.93 7.55 -19.56
CA TRP A 296 -12.11 8.37 -19.32
C TRP A 296 -12.12 9.59 -20.25
N LEU A 297 -10.99 10.29 -20.40
CA LEU A 297 -10.85 11.41 -21.33
C LEU A 297 -11.14 10.98 -22.77
N MET A 298 -10.53 9.89 -23.22
CA MET A 298 -10.76 9.34 -24.57
C MET A 298 -12.25 9.13 -24.87
N ILE A 299 -12.99 8.53 -23.93
CA ILE A 299 -14.42 8.27 -24.10
C ILE A 299 -15.22 9.58 -24.05
N LYS A 300 -14.93 10.46 -23.08
CA LYS A 300 -15.67 11.70 -22.86
C LYS A 300 -15.51 12.70 -24.02
N LEU A 301 -14.35 12.66 -24.67
CA LEU A 301 -13.93 13.60 -25.71
C LEU A 301 -13.85 12.96 -27.08
N GLU A 302 -14.32 11.71 -27.20
CA GLU A 302 -14.46 11.01 -28.47
C GLU A 302 -13.16 10.99 -29.30
N TRP A 303 -12.01 10.90 -28.62
CA TRP A 303 -10.70 10.88 -29.28
C TRP A 303 -10.39 9.51 -29.89
N ASP A 304 -9.86 9.53 -31.10
CA ASP A 304 -9.25 8.36 -31.75
C ASP A 304 -7.72 8.46 -31.65
N LEU A 305 -7.12 7.63 -30.80
CA LEU A 305 -5.68 7.71 -30.49
C LEU A 305 -4.91 6.54 -31.11
N VAL A 306 -3.82 6.86 -31.79
CA VAL A 306 -2.87 5.88 -32.34
C VAL A 306 -1.47 6.18 -31.83
N TYR A 307 -0.80 5.19 -31.24
CA TYR A 307 0.53 5.34 -30.65
C TYR A 307 1.63 4.81 -31.59
N TYR A 308 2.71 5.58 -31.73
CA TYR A 308 3.90 5.24 -32.48
C TYR A 308 5.14 5.33 -31.60
N LYS A 309 6.04 4.36 -31.78
CA LYS A 309 7.34 4.37 -31.12
C LYS A 309 8.30 5.27 -31.88
N VAL A 310 8.93 6.20 -31.17
CA VAL A 310 10.04 7.00 -31.69
C VAL A 310 11.37 6.50 -31.12
N LYS A 311 12.43 6.55 -31.93
CA LYS A 311 13.79 6.34 -31.43
C LYS A 311 14.27 7.64 -30.79
N LYS A 312 14.79 7.54 -29.56
CA LYS A 312 15.40 8.68 -28.86
C LYS A 312 16.51 9.32 -29.70
N HIS A 313 16.51 10.65 -29.81
CA HIS A 313 17.48 11.44 -30.60
C HIS A 313 17.57 11.05 -32.09
N SER A 314 16.42 10.80 -32.72
CA SER A 314 16.34 10.39 -34.13
C SER A 314 16.32 11.53 -35.15
N GLY A 315 16.49 12.79 -34.74
CA GLY A 315 16.39 13.95 -35.64
C GLY A 315 14.94 14.37 -35.96
N ILE A 316 13.95 13.80 -35.27
CA ILE A 316 12.54 14.17 -35.47
C ILE A 316 12.27 15.49 -34.73
N LEU A 317 11.98 16.53 -35.51
CA LEU A 317 11.78 17.90 -35.02
C LEU A 317 10.82 17.98 -33.80
N GLY A 318 9.65 17.35 -33.88
CA GLY A 318 8.66 17.37 -32.79
C GLY A 318 9.17 16.76 -31.48
N ASN A 319 9.92 15.65 -31.56
CA ASN A 319 10.48 14.98 -30.39
C ASN A 319 11.63 15.78 -29.77
N GLU A 320 12.51 16.37 -30.58
CA GLU A 320 13.62 17.21 -30.08
C GLU A 320 13.10 18.48 -29.41
N LEU A 321 12.02 19.06 -29.95
CA LEU A 321 11.34 20.19 -29.33
C LEU A 321 10.69 19.80 -28.01
N ALA A 322 10.04 18.64 -27.91
CA ALA A 322 9.46 18.14 -26.67
C ALA A 322 10.52 17.89 -25.57
N ASP A 323 11.66 17.26 -25.92
CA ASP A 323 12.83 17.08 -25.03
C ASP A 323 13.39 18.43 -24.55
N GLY A 324 13.53 19.39 -25.46
CA GLY A 324 13.96 20.75 -25.12
C GLY A 324 12.99 21.43 -24.15
N LEU A 325 11.69 21.31 -24.38
CA LEU A 325 10.63 21.90 -23.56
C LEU A 325 10.57 21.28 -22.16
N SER A 326 10.72 19.96 -22.03
CA SER A 326 10.72 19.27 -20.73
C SER A 326 11.93 19.70 -19.87
N LYS A 327 13.09 19.93 -20.48
CA LYS A 327 14.28 20.51 -19.82
C LYS A 327 14.09 21.98 -19.43
N ILE A 328 13.45 22.78 -20.28
CA ILE A 328 13.13 24.18 -19.97
C ILE A 328 12.21 24.28 -18.75
N ALA A 329 11.22 23.38 -18.63
CA ALA A 329 10.35 23.34 -17.46
C ALA A 329 11.13 23.18 -16.15
N LEU A 330 12.19 22.36 -16.13
CA LEU A 330 13.05 22.19 -14.94
C LEU A 330 13.88 23.43 -14.62
N MET A 331 14.26 24.24 -15.62
CA MET A 331 15.06 25.45 -15.43
C MET A 331 14.21 26.66 -15.02
N THR A 332 12.90 26.58 -15.21
CA THR A 332 11.96 27.66 -14.91
C THR A 332 11.81 27.78 -13.38
N LYS A 333 12.29 28.90 -12.82
CA LYS A 333 12.29 29.15 -11.37
C LYS A 333 10.96 29.68 -10.81
N GLU A 334 10.06 30.13 -11.67
CA GLU A 334 8.78 30.71 -11.26
C GLU A 334 7.67 29.65 -11.27
N ASP A 335 6.78 29.70 -10.27
CA ASP A 335 5.60 28.81 -10.17
C ASP A 335 4.55 29.04 -11.29
N ARG A 336 4.86 29.85 -12.31
CA ARG A 336 3.94 30.10 -13.44
C ARG A 336 3.56 28.84 -14.19
N ASN A 337 4.49 27.89 -14.30
CA ASN A 337 4.32 26.66 -15.06
C ASN A 337 4.15 25.44 -14.15
N LEU A 338 3.85 25.65 -12.85
CA LEU A 338 3.60 24.55 -11.92
C LEU A 338 2.18 24.01 -12.11
N ILE A 339 2.08 22.71 -12.34
CA ILE A 339 0.81 21.97 -12.33
C ILE A 339 0.80 20.99 -11.16
N ILE A 340 -0.32 20.99 -10.45
CA ILE A 340 -0.63 20.05 -9.38
C ILE A 340 -1.81 19.20 -9.85
N ILE A 341 -1.58 17.91 -10.02
CA ILE A 341 -2.59 16.96 -10.48
C ILE A 341 -3.48 16.57 -9.30
N LYS A 342 -4.79 16.76 -9.46
CA LYS A 342 -5.82 16.40 -8.49
C LYS A 342 -6.93 15.63 -9.21
N LEU A 343 -6.75 14.32 -9.33
CA LEU A 343 -7.78 13.45 -9.90
C LEU A 343 -8.96 13.33 -8.93
N ASN A 344 -10.10 13.93 -9.27
CA ASN A 344 -11.33 13.86 -8.47
C ASN A 344 -11.92 12.43 -8.40
N GLN A 345 -12.73 12.19 -7.36
CA GLN A 345 -13.42 10.93 -7.05
C GLN A 345 -14.30 10.41 -8.18
N GLU A 346 -14.84 11.27 -9.03
CA GLU A 346 -15.75 10.88 -10.11
C GLU A 346 -15.06 10.28 -11.34
N ILE A 347 -13.78 10.59 -11.56
CA ILE A 347 -13.05 10.21 -12.80
C ILE A 347 -12.36 8.84 -12.64
N ASP A 348 -11.99 8.46 -11.42
CA ASP A 348 -10.89 7.50 -11.20
C ASP A 348 -11.21 6.31 -10.25
N TRP A 349 -12.36 6.26 -9.53
CA TRP A 349 -12.28 5.68 -8.18
C TRP A 349 -12.86 4.29 -7.86
N GLU A 350 -13.62 3.59 -8.71
CA GLU A 350 -14.32 2.36 -8.26
C GLU A 350 -13.41 1.28 -7.62
N TYR A 351 -12.09 1.28 -7.88
CA TYR A 351 -11.18 0.29 -7.30
C TYR A 351 -9.74 0.75 -6.97
N ASN A 352 -9.51 2.06 -6.78
CA ASN A 352 -8.20 2.56 -6.32
C ASN A 352 -8.00 2.31 -4.82
N LEU A 353 -6.74 2.11 -4.41
CA LEU A 353 -6.37 1.80 -3.02
C LEU A 353 -5.73 3.02 -2.36
N TYR A 354 -6.32 3.47 -1.26
CA TYR A 354 -5.81 4.60 -0.47
C TYR A 354 -5.43 4.16 0.93
N TRP A 355 -4.35 4.72 1.46
CA TRP A 355 -3.95 4.59 2.87
C TRP A 355 -3.91 5.97 3.51
N LYS A 356 -4.72 6.21 4.56
CA LYS A 356 -4.83 7.53 5.22
C LYS A 356 -5.01 8.73 4.25
N LYS A 357 -5.77 8.53 3.17
CA LYS A 357 -6.03 9.47 2.05
C LYS A 357 -4.91 9.59 1.01
N GLU A 358 -3.76 8.95 1.22
CA GLU A 358 -2.70 8.87 0.21
C GLU A 358 -2.99 7.78 -0.82
N LEU A 359 -2.86 8.10 -2.11
CA LEU A 359 -3.02 7.14 -3.19
C LEU A 359 -1.83 6.19 -3.23
N ILE A 360 -2.11 4.88 -3.27
CA ILE A 360 -1.07 3.87 -3.47
C ILE A 360 -0.78 3.75 -4.96
N LYS A 361 0.42 4.20 -5.35
CA LYS A 361 0.90 4.16 -6.74
C LYS A 361 1.27 2.75 -7.20
N GLU A 362 1.72 1.90 -6.27
CA GLU A 362 1.97 0.48 -6.54
C GLU A 362 0.70 -0.25 -7.02
N ALA A 363 0.88 -1.35 -7.75
CA ALA A 363 -0.25 -2.20 -8.13
C ALA A 363 -1.00 -2.64 -6.85
N PRO A 364 -2.31 -2.37 -6.71
CA PRO A 364 -3.05 -2.62 -5.46
C PRO A 364 -2.90 -4.05 -4.92
N ARG A 365 -2.85 -5.05 -5.81
CA ARG A 365 -2.64 -6.45 -5.42
C ARG A 365 -1.26 -6.70 -4.84
N GLU A 366 -0.21 -6.21 -5.49
CA GLU A 366 1.17 -6.41 -5.03
C GLU A 366 1.42 -5.65 -3.74
N PHE A 367 0.88 -4.43 -3.63
CA PHE A 367 0.89 -3.69 -2.38
C PHE A 367 0.19 -4.46 -1.26
N TYR A 368 -1.02 -4.98 -1.48
CA TYR A 368 -1.74 -5.71 -0.45
C TYR A 368 -1.05 -7.03 -0.06
N LYS A 369 -0.36 -7.68 -1.00
CA LYS A 369 0.49 -8.84 -0.72
C LYS A 369 1.66 -8.47 0.20
N LEU A 370 2.31 -7.32 -0.04
CA LEU A 370 3.36 -6.79 0.83
C LEU A 370 2.82 -6.45 2.22
N TYR A 371 1.67 -5.77 2.28
CA TYR A 371 0.99 -5.43 3.53
C TYR A 371 0.69 -6.68 4.38
N ASN A 372 0.16 -7.74 3.77
CA ASN A 372 -0.08 -9.02 4.46
C ASN A 372 1.22 -9.64 4.99
N GLN A 373 2.32 -9.58 4.24
CA GLN A 373 3.61 -10.05 4.73
C GLN A 373 4.08 -9.27 5.96
N TRP A 374 3.86 -7.96 5.98
CA TRP A 374 4.12 -7.15 7.17
C TRP A 374 3.21 -7.55 8.33
N SER A 375 1.94 -7.82 8.08
CA SER A 375 1.00 -8.26 9.12
C SER A 375 1.48 -9.53 9.80
N TYR A 376 1.87 -10.55 9.03
CA TYR A 376 2.45 -11.79 9.58
C TYR A 376 3.74 -11.56 10.38
N LYS A 377 4.57 -10.58 9.97
CA LYS A 377 5.80 -10.23 10.70
C LYS A 377 5.49 -9.49 12.00
N ALA A 378 4.50 -8.60 12.00
CA ALA A 378 4.03 -7.94 13.22
C ALA A 378 3.42 -8.95 14.19
N GLU A 379 2.61 -9.89 13.69
CA GLU A 379 2.08 -11.01 14.47
C GLU A 379 3.18 -11.88 15.06
N PHE A 380 4.19 -12.25 14.26
CA PHE A 380 5.37 -12.97 14.73
C PHE A 380 6.10 -12.18 15.84
N LEU A 381 6.38 -10.90 15.62
CA LEU A 381 7.05 -10.05 16.61
C LEU A 381 6.19 -9.81 17.85
N SER A 382 4.88 -10.00 17.79
CA SER A 382 3.99 -9.87 18.96
C SER A 382 4.07 -11.06 19.91
N LEU A 383 4.62 -12.20 19.47
CA LEU A 383 4.78 -13.39 20.32
C LEU A 383 5.81 -13.13 21.42
N ASP A 384 5.57 -13.64 22.64
CA ASP A 384 6.49 -13.48 23.77
C ASP A 384 7.86 -14.12 23.53
N VAL A 385 7.88 -15.26 22.82
CA VAL A 385 9.14 -15.92 22.41
C VAL A 385 10.00 -15.01 21.52
N CYS A 386 9.38 -14.03 20.85
CA CYS A 386 10.05 -13.08 19.98
C CYS A 386 10.41 -11.75 20.68
N ARG A 387 10.26 -11.64 22.01
CA ARG A 387 10.44 -10.37 22.73
C ARG A 387 11.79 -9.70 22.47
N TYR A 388 12.88 -10.48 22.42
CA TYR A 388 14.22 -9.93 22.23
C TYR A 388 14.45 -9.44 20.81
N TYR A 389 13.83 -10.08 19.82
CA TYR A 389 13.78 -9.56 18.46
C TYR A 389 12.97 -8.27 18.42
N ARG A 390 11.78 -8.23 19.01
CA ARG A 390 10.93 -7.04 19.05
C ARG A 390 11.63 -5.81 19.62
N PHE A 391 12.42 -5.96 20.68
CA PHE A 391 13.12 -4.83 21.32
C PHE A 391 14.46 -4.46 20.69
N ASN A 392 15.09 -5.36 19.92
CA ASN A 392 16.45 -5.15 19.42
C ASN A 392 16.58 -5.27 17.89
N ASN A 393 15.48 -5.44 17.14
CA ASN A 393 15.53 -5.67 15.69
C ASN A 393 16.25 -4.52 14.94
N SER A 394 16.04 -3.29 15.39
CA SER A 394 16.66 -2.07 14.84
C SER A 394 18.09 -1.84 15.33
N ILE A 395 18.44 -2.39 16.50
CA ILE A 395 19.71 -2.15 17.20
C ILE A 395 20.78 -3.17 16.80
N GLU A 396 20.40 -4.45 16.74
CA GLU A 396 21.31 -5.53 16.37
C GLU A 396 21.23 -5.73 14.87
N LYS A 397 22.33 -5.43 14.17
CA LYS A 397 22.38 -5.55 12.71
C LYS A 397 22.47 -7.03 12.34
N ILE A 398 21.33 -7.69 12.22
CA ILE A 398 21.20 -9.06 11.71
C ILE A 398 21.09 -9.02 10.18
N ASP A 399 21.78 -9.93 9.49
CA ASP A 399 21.53 -10.19 8.07
C ASP A 399 20.38 -11.20 7.93
N TRP A 400 19.15 -10.68 7.97
CA TRP A 400 17.95 -11.53 7.90
C TRP A 400 17.84 -12.32 6.61
N VAL A 401 18.36 -11.81 5.49
CA VAL A 401 18.32 -12.51 4.19
C VAL A 401 19.14 -13.80 4.27
N ARG A 402 20.38 -13.71 4.75
CA ARG A 402 21.24 -14.89 4.93
C ARG A 402 20.78 -15.78 6.08
N SER A 403 20.26 -15.20 7.15
CA SER A 403 19.73 -15.96 8.30
C SER A 403 18.51 -16.82 7.92
N ILE A 404 17.53 -16.24 7.23
CA ILE A 404 16.32 -16.97 6.79
C ILE A 404 16.70 -18.11 5.83
N ARG A 405 17.71 -17.91 4.97
CA ARG A 405 18.22 -18.97 4.09
C ARG A 405 18.69 -20.19 4.88
N ILE A 406 19.37 -19.98 6.00
CA ILE A 406 19.85 -21.05 6.88
C ILE A 406 18.67 -21.68 7.64
N ILE A 407 17.88 -20.85 8.33
CA ILE A 407 16.77 -21.30 9.19
C ILE A 407 15.72 -22.08 8.38
N MET A 408 15.37 -21.60 7.18
CA MET A 408 14.35 -22.19 6.31
C MET A 408 14.91 -23.04 5.17
N LYS A 409 16.18 -23.48 5.26
CA LYS A 409 16.86 -24.26 4.21
C LYS A 409 16.01 -25.43 3.71
N ALA A 410 15.59 -26.31 4.61
CA ALA A 410 14.81 -27.50 4.28
C ALA A 410 13.36 -27.20 3.83
N PHE A 411 12.85 -25.97 4.00
CA PHE A 411 11.52 -25.58 3.54
C PHE A 411 11.49 -25.26 2.05
N ASN A 412 12.65 -24.86 1.52
CA ASN A 412 12.82 -24.55 0.09
C ASN A 412 13.16 -25.80 -0.74
N GLU A 413 13.32 -26.96 -0.10
CA GLU A 413 13.60 -28.23 -0.74
C GLU A 413 12.32 -29.05 -0.97
N GLU A 414 12.44 -30.23 -1.59
CA GLU A 414 11.31 -31.13 -1.82
C GLU A 414 10.63 -31.53 -0.51
N ASN A 415 9.30 -31.68 -0.56
CA ASN A 415 8.50 -32.04 0.60
C ASN A 415 8.67 -33.53 0.95
N THR A 416 9.70 -33.82 1.76
CA THR A 416 10.01 -35.17 2.28
C THR A 416 9.88 -35.20 3.79
N ASP A 417 9.68 -36.39 4.38
CA ASP A 417 9.60 -36.56 5.84
C ASP A 417 10.86 -36.06 6.55
N LYS A 418 12.03 -36.26 5.92
CA LYS A 418 13.31 -35.75 6.41
C LYS A 418 13.31 -34.23 6.45
N ASN A 419 12.94 -33.58 5.35
CA ASN A 419 12.92 -32.12 5.25
C ASN A 419 11.89 -31.50 6.22
N ASN A 420 10.75 -32.16 6.42
CA ASN A 420 9.76 -31.75 7.42
C ASN A 420 10.31 -31.85 8.85
N SER A 421 11.04 -32.92 9.17
CA SER A 421 11.72 -33.07 10.47
C SER A 421 12.81 -32.02 10.67
N ASP A 422 13.60 -31.75 9.63
CA ASP A 422 14.66 -30.74 9.66
C ASP A 422 14.10 -29.33 9.84
N ASN A 423 13.05 -28.97 9.11
CA ASN A 423 12.31 -27.73 9.31
C ASN A 423 11.75 -27.60 10.73
N ALA A 424 11.13 -28.68 11.24
CA ALA A 424 10.58 -28.67 12.58
C ALA A 424 11.68 -28.45 13.64
N TYR A 425 12.87 -29.04 13.45
CA TYR A 425 14.01 -28.78 14.32
C TYR A 425 14.47 -27.33 14.21
N ASN A 426 14.74 -26.84 12.99
CA ASN A 426 15.28 -25.49 12.76
C ASN A 426 14.37 -24.42 13.35
N ILE A 427 13.06 -24.52 13.12
CA ILE A 427 12.08 -23.60 13.67
C ILE A 427 12.05 -23.68 15.20
N LYS A 428 12.03 -24.88 15.79
CA LYS A 428 12.06 -25.04 17.26
C LYS A 428 13.34 -24.50 17.88
N ASN A 429 14.48 -24.65 17.20
CA ASN A 429 15.76 -24.13 17.64
C ASN A 429 15.81 -22.60 17.55
N PHE A 430 15.34 -22.03 16.44
CA PHE A 430 15.21 -20.59 16.25
C PHE A 430 14.29 -19.94 17.31
N PHE A 431 13.22 -20.63 17.72
CA PHE A 431 12.35 -20.16 18.80
C PHE A 431 12.80 -20.55 20.21
N GLU A 432 13.93 -21.25 20.38
CA GLU A 432 14.43 -21.71 21.69
C GLU A 432 13.43 -22.65 22.42
N ILE A 433 12.57 -23.34 21.66
CA ILE A 433 11.53 -24.27 22.18
C ILE A 433 11.88 -25.75 21.96
N LEU A 434 13.17 -26.06 21.80
CA LEU A 434 13.67 -27.43 21.83
C LEU A 434 13.27 -28.12 23.16
N PRO A 435 13.05 -29.44 23.16
CA PRO A 435 12.62 -30.19 24.35
C PRO A 435 13.75 -30.36 25.38
N VAL A 436 14.13 -29.25 26.02
CA VAL A 436 15.03 -29.20 27.18
C VAL A 436 14.28 -29.54 28.47
N ALA A 437 14.99 -29.99 29.50
CA ALA A 437 14.37 -30.52 30.72
C ALA A 437 13.45 -29.49 31.39
N THR A 438 13.83 -28.20 31.42
CA THR A 438 12.94 -27.13 31.94
C THR A 438 11.62 -27.04 31.20
N LEU A 439 11.65 -27.12 29.86
CA LEU A 439 10.44 -27.01 29.05
C LEU A 439 9.58 -28.28 29.16
N LEU A 440 10.21 -29.45 29.25
CA LEU A 440 9.52 -30.73 29.46
C LEU A 440 8.86 -30.80 30.84
N ASN A 441 9.58 -30.44 31.90
CA ASN A 441 9.05 -30.29 33.26
C ASN A 441 7.88 -29.30 33.31
N LYS A 442 8.01 -28.13 32.65
CA LYS A 442 6.93 -27.16 32.60
C LYS A 442 5.69 -27.65 31.85
N ARG A 443 5.87 -28.47 30.81
CA ARG A 443 4.79 -29.03 29.99
C ARG A 443 4.10 -30.23 30.64
N ASN A 444 4.84 -31.04 31.39
CA ASN A 444 4.32 -32.24 32.04
C ASN A 444 5.11 -32.51 33.34
N PRO A 445 4.80 -31.79 34.43
CA PRO A 445 5.57 -31.87 35.67
C PRO A 445 5.42 -33.21 36.39
N GLU A 446 4.31 -33.92 36.18
CA GLU A 446 4.09 -35.26 36.72
C GLU A 446 5.08 -36.27 36.11
N LEU A 447 5.30 -36.18 34.79
CA LEU A 447 6.20 -37.09 34.08
C LEU A 447 7.67 -36.67 34.20
N TYR A 448 7.94 -35.37 34.19
CA TYR A 448 9.28 -34.82 34.26
C TYR A 448 9.40 -33.96 35.52
N GLN A 449 9.78 -34.57 36.64
CA GLN A 449 9.72 -33.95 37.97
C GLN A 449 10.77 -32.85 38.22
N SER A 450 11.85 -32.83 37.43
CA SER A 450 12.96 -31.89 37.58
C SER A 450 13.31 -31.22 36.24
N GLY A 451 13.64 -29.93 36.30
CA GLY A 451 14.21 -29.18 35.18
C GLY A 451 15.74 -29.19 35.12
N ARG A 452 16.42 -29.96 35.98
CA ARG A 452 17.89 -30.05 36.00
C ARG A 452 18.43 -30.78 34.77
N CYS A 453 19.64 -30.41 34.36
CA CYS A 453 20.34 -31.04 33.25
C CYS A 453 20.73 -32.47 33.61
N ILE A 454 20.33 -33.44 32.78
CA ILE A 454 20.62 -34.86 33.03
C ILE A 454 22.11 -35.20 32.90
N ARG A 455 22.90 -34.34 32.22
CA ARG A 455 24.34 -34.54 32.04
C ARG A 455 25.13 -34.09 33.25
N CYS A 456 24.94 -32.85 33.70
CA CYS A 456 25.68 -32.31 34.86
C CYS A 456 24.98 -32.48 36.20
N ASN A 457 23.67 -32.75 36.21
CA ASN A 457 22.79 -32.85 37.38
C ASN A 457 22.84 -31.67 38.39
N TYR A 458 23.53 -30.59 38.03
CA TYR A 458 23.79 -29.45 38.89
C TYR A 458 22.99 -28.23 38.48
N THR A 459 23.06 -27.85 37.19
CA THR A 459 22.39 -26.66 36.68
C THR A 459 21.02 -26.97 36.07
N ILE A 460 20.18 -25.94 36.00
CA ILE A 460 18.88 -25.99 35.31
C ILE A 460 19.09 -26.04 33.80
N GLU A 461 18.47 -27.02 33.12
CA GLU A 461 18.65 -27.22 31.68
C GLU A 461 17.74 -26.28 30.88
N THR A 462 18.27 -25.10 30.59
CA THR A 462 17.69 -24.15 29.64
C THR A 462 18.19 -24.42 28.22
N TRP A 463 17.58 -23.77 27.22
CA TRP A 463 18.09 -23.80 25.85
C TRP A 463 19.54 -23.27 25.76
N ILE A 464 19.94 -22.30 26.59
CA ILE A 464 21.33 -21.82 26.68
C ILE A 464 22.24 -22.92 27.23
N HIS A 465 21.85 -23.53 28.36
CA HIS A 465 22.71 -24.46 29.09
C HIS A 465 23.12 -25.67 28.25
N ILE A 466 22.24 -26.20 27.38
CA ILE A 466 22.56 -27.40 26.60
C ILE A 466 23.78 -27.23 25.69
N TRP A 467 24.13 -26.00 25.30
CA TRP A 467 25.27 -25.69 24.44
C TRP A 467 26.56 -25.37 25.19
N ILE A 468 26.48 -25.18 26.51
CA ILE A 468 27.63 -24.79 27.35
C ILE A 468 27.81 -25.72 28.56
N CYS A 469 27.11 -26.85 28.58
CA CYS A 469 27.21 -27.83 29.65
C CYS A 469 28.64 -28.38 29.73
N SER A 470 29.26 -28.34 30.90
CA SER A 470 30.63 -28.84 31.11
C SER A 470 30.77 -30.35 30.95
N GLN A 471 29.65 -31.09 31.00
CA GLN A 471 29.58 -32.53 30.80
C GLN A 471 29.12 -32.90 29.38
N ALA A 472 29.26 -31.99 28.41
CA ALA A 472 29.04 -32.29 27.00
C ALA A 472 30.33 -32.84 26.38
N ASP A 473 30.22 -33.90 25.57
CA ASP A 473 31.39 -34.53 24.93
C ASP A 473 32.11 -33.60 23.96
N THR A 474 31.35 -32.74 23.28
CA THR A 474 31.86 -31.71 22.37
C THR A 474 31.55 -30.33 22.92
N SER A 475 32.56 -29.47 22.97
CA SER A 475 32.41 -28.06 23.34
C SER A 475 32.04 -27.20 22.12
N ILE A 476 31.36 -26.08 22.37
CA ILE A 476 31.06 -25.11 21.30
C ILE A 476 32.32 -24.51 20.67
N ILE A 477 33.41 -24.38 21.43
CA ILE A 477 34.69 -23.88 20.92
C ILE A 477 35.29 -24.84 19.88
N GLN A 478 35.22 -26.16 20.13
CA GLN A 478 35.65 -27.15 19.14
C GLN A 478 34.85 -27.02 17.84
N ILE A 479 33.52 -26.86 17.92
CA ILE A 479 32.66 -26.66 16.76
C ILE A 479 33.03 -25.39 15.99
N ILE A 480 33.21 -24.26 16.70
CA ILE A 480 33.59 -22.99 16.08
C ILE A 480 34.93 -23.11 15.36
N ASN A 481 35.92 -23.78 15.97
CA ASN A 481 37.23 -23.98 15.37
C ASN A 481 37.16 -24.86 14.12
N THR A 482 36.41 -25.97 14.15
CA THR A 482 36.20 -26.82 12.97
C THR A 482 35.46 -26.08 11.86
N ALA A 483 34.45 -25.26 12.20
CA ALA A 483 33.76 -24.40 11.23
C ALA A 483 34.72 -23.37 10.62
N PHE A 484 35.65 -22.84 11.41
CA PHE A 484 36.62 -21.87 10.93
C PHE A 484 37.61 -22.48 9.93
N GLU A 485 38.08 -23.71 10.15
CA GLU A 485 38.91 -24.41 9.15
C GLU A 485 38.16 -24.61 7.83
N SER A 486 36.86 -24.91 7.90
CA SER A 486 35.99 -25.01 6.71
C SER A 486 35.81 -23.66 6.01
N LEU A 487 35.65 -22.57 6.78
CA LEU A 487 35.59 -21.21 6.25
C LEU A 487 36.89 -20.84 5.53
N LYS A 488 38.05 -21.15 6.13
CA LYS A 488 39.36 -20.86 5.57
C LYS A 488 39.54 -21.58 4.23
N ALA A 489 39.26 -22.88 4.17
CA ALA A 489 39.31 -23.66 2.93
C ALA A 489 38.43 -23.05 1.82
N LYS A 490 37.18 -22.68 2.14
CA LYS A 490 36.24 -22.07 1.17
C LYS A 490 36.70 -20.70 0.66
N LEU A 491 37.44 -19.93 1.47
CA LEU A 491 37.99 -18.64 1.07
C LEU A 491 39.27 -18.82 0.24
N ASP A 492 40.13 -19.76 0.62
CA ASP A 492 41.34 -20.12 -0.13
C ASP A 492 40.99 -20.65 -1.53
N GLU A 493 39.93 -21.47 -1.66
CA GLU A 493 39.40 -21.95 -2.96
C GLU A 493 38.96 -20.81 -3.89
N LYS A 494 38.58 -19.66 -3.34
CA LYS A 494 38.16 -18.47 -4.09
C LYS A 494 39.27 -17.43 -4.21
N ASP A 495 40.50 -17.79 -3.85
CA ASP A 495 41.67 -16.90 -3.79
C ASP A 495 41.41 -15.62 -2.98
N PHE A 496 40.57 -15.73 -1.94
CA PHE A 496 40.20 -14.62 -1.08
C PHE A 496 41.10 -14.57 0.16
N ARG A 497 42.02 -13.60 0.19
CA ARG A 497 42.94 -13.44 1.32
C ARG A 497 42.25 -12.84 2.55
N ILE A 498 42.33 -13.56 3.66
CA ILE A 498 41.87 -13.07 4.98
C ILE A 498 43.02 -12.49 5.80
N TYR A 499 42.69 -11.57 6.71
CA TYR A 499 43.64 -11.05 7.69
C TYR A 499 44.11 -12.16 8.64
N TYR A 500 45.38 -12.12 9.04
CA TYR A 500 45.99 -13.13 9.92
C TYR A 500 45.25 -13.34 11.25
N ASN A 501 44.58 -12.29 11.76
CA ASN A 501 43.83 -12.32 13.02
C ASN A 501 42.32 -12.59 12.84
N CYS A 502 41.87 -12.98 11.65
CA CYS A 502 40.45 -13.20 11.34
C CYS A 502 39.81 -14.19 12.32
N HIS A 503 40.48 -15.32 12.60
CA HIS A 503 40.01 -16.33 13.55
C HIS A 503 39.72 -15.75 14.93
N ALA A 504 40.73 -15.08 15.52
CA ALA A 504 40.63 -14.49 16.84
C ALA A 504 39.53 -13.43 16.92
N ARG A 505 39.35 -12.62 15.87
CA ARG A 505 38.30 -11.60 15.79
C ARG A 505 36.91 -12.22 15.72
N LEU A 506 36.72 -13.26 14.90
CA LEU A 506 35.44 -13.96 14.80
C LEU A 506 35.09 -14.64 16.12
N LEU A 507 36.05 -15.34 16.73
CA LEU A 507 35.86 -16.00 18.03
C LEU A 507 35.53 -14.99 19.15
N HIS A 508 36.23 -13.85 19.18
CA HIS A 508 35.92 -12.77 20.12
C HIS A 508 34.48 -12.31 19.96
N ILE A 509 34.05 -11.97 18.73
CA ILE A 509 32.68 -11.51 18.46
C ILE A 509 31.66 -12.57 18.86
N LEU A 510 31.88 -13.84 18.50
CA LEU A 510 30.99 -14.94 18.86
C LEU A 510 30.81 -15.08 20.39
N ASN A 511 31.85 -14.82 21.18
CA ASN A 511 31.79 -14.90 22.64
C ASN A 511 31.18 -13.67 23.32
N GLU A 512 30.96 -12.57 22.61
CA GLU A 512 30.30 -11.39 23.19
C GLU A 512 28.82 -11.66 23.49
N LYS A 513 28.26 -10.90 24.44
CA LYS A 513 26.85 -11.01 24.82
C LYS A 513 25.92 -10.70 23.65
N SER A 514 24.93 -11.55 23.44
CA SER A 514 23.86 -11.34 22.45
C SER A 514 22.84 -10.34 22.98
N LYS A 515 22.31 -9.50 22.06
CA LYS A 515 21.13 -8.67 22.35
C LYS A 515 19.81 -9.37 22.02
N VAL A 516 19.85 -10.42 21.19
CA VAL A 516 18.64 -11.11 20.71
C VAL A 516 18.43 -12.49 21.33
N VAL A 517 19.41 -12.99 22.08
CA VAL A 517 19.35 -14.23 22.87
C VAL A 517 19.62 -13.89 24.34
N PHE A 518 18.65 -14.16 25.20
CA PHE A 518 18.75 -13.82 26.63
C PHE A 518 19.81 -14.64 27.35
N ASN A 519 20.68 -13.97 28.11
CA ASN A 519 21.79 -14.60 28.83
C ASN A 519 22.70 -15.49 27.95
N GLY A 520 22.68 -15.26 26.63
CA GLY A 520 23.51 -15.96 25.65
C GLY A 520 24.58 -15.06 25.05
N GLY A 521 25.56 -15.69 24.38
CA GLY A 521 26.52 -15.02 23.50
C GLY A 521 26.09 -15.05 22.02
N ILE A 522 26.79 -14.32 21.15
CA ILE A 522 26.53 -14.28 19.70
C ILE A 522 26.70 -15.68 19.05
N PHE A 523 27.52 -16.58 19.63
CA PHE A 523 27.57 -17.96 19.16
C PHE A 523 26.23 -18.69 19.30
N HIS A 524 25.38 -18.30 20.25
CA HIS A 524 24.02 -18.83 20.33
C HIS A 524 23.15 -18.33 19.16
N GLU A 525 23.36 -17.10 18.69
CA GLU A 525 22.74 -16.61 17.46
C GLU A 525 23.16 -17.50 16.27
N ALA A 526 24.45 -17.81 16.16
CA ALA A 526 24.96 -18.71 15.12
C ALA A 526 24.36 -20.12 15.22
N ILE A 527 24.24 -20.70 16.43
CA ILE A 527 23.55 -21.97 16.66
C ILE A 527 22.09 -21.90 16.19
N LYS A 528 21.42 -20.74 16.28
CA LYS A 528 20.06 -20.53 15.76
C LYS A 528 19.99 -20.31 14.24
N GLY A 529 21.13 -20.27 13.54
CA GLY A 529 21.22 -19.94 12.13
C GLY A 529 21.15 -18.44 11.82
N ILE A 530 21.39 -17.58 12.82
CA ILE A 530 21.34 -16.13 12.69
C ILE A 530 22.73 -15.59 12.33
N VAL A 531 22.79 -14.85 11.22
CA VAL A 531 24.00 -14.19 10.73
C VAL A 531 24.07 -12.78 11.29
N ASN A 532 24.89 -12.60 12.33
CA ASN A 532 25.17 -11.29 12.90
C ASN A 532 26.12 -10.49 11.97
N LYS A 533 25.73 -9.28 11.51
CA LYS A 533 26.54 -8.49 10.57
C LYS A 533 27.92 -8.09 11.13
N ARG A 534 28.13 -8.16 12.46
CA ARG A 534 29.45 -7.95 13.06
C ARG A 534 30.48 -8.97 12.60
N LEU A 535 30.04 -10.19 12.27
CA LEU A 535 30.88 -11.24 11.71
C LEU A 535 31.42 -10.90 10.32
N PHE A 536 30.84 -9.90 9.63
CA PHE A 536 31.39 -9.40 8.38
C PHE A 536 32.66 -8.57 8.57
N LEU A 537 33.06 -8.25 9.80
CA LEU A 537 34.30 -7.54 10.10
C LEU A 537 34.46 -6.19 9.37
N LYS A 538 33.34 -5.57 8.97
CA LYS A 538 33.25 -4.37 8.11
C LYS A 538 33.75 -4.58 6.67
N ILE A 539 33.80 -5.82 6.21
CA ILE A 539 34.12 -6.17 4.82
C ILE A 539 32.83 -6.21 4.02
N GLU A 540 32.75 -5.40 2.97
CA GLU A 540 31.54 -5.28 2.13
C GLU A 540 31.45 -6.33 1.03
N ASP A 541 32.56 -7.00 0.73
CA ASP A 541 32.70 -7.99 -0.34
C ASP A 541 31.67 -9.13 -0.23
N LYS A 542 31.04 -9.45 -1.36
CA LYS A 542 29.98 -10.44 -1.43
C LYS A 542 30.49 -11.86 -1.16
N ILE A 543 31.67 -12.21 -1.68
CA ILE A 543 32.29 -13.52 -1.50
C ILE A 543 32.53 -13.76 -0.01
N PHE A 544 33.12 -12.77 0.67
CA PHE A 544 33.37 -12.86 2.11
C PHE A 544 32.07 -12.99 2.91
N LYS A 545 31.05 -12.16 2.65
CA LYS A 545 29.77 -12.23 3.36
C LYS A 545 29.05 -13.56 3.16
N ASP A 546 29.12 -14.13 1.96
CA ASP A 546 28.53 -15.43 1.66
C ASP A 546 29.31 -16.57 2.33
N ALA A 547 30.63 -16.46 2.42
CA ALA A 547 31.47 -17.38 3.19
C ALA A 547 31.17 -17.32 4.70
N ILE A 548 30.99 -16.13 5.28
CA ILE A 548 30.56 -15.97 6.68
C ILE A 548 29.17 -16.57 6.91
N ALA A 549 28.24 -16.41 5.96
CA ALA A 549 26.94 -17.09 6.06
C ALA A 549 27.11 -18.61 6.11
N SER A 550 27.99 -19.16 5.28
CA SER A 550 28.30 -20.59 5.29
C SER A 550 29.00 -21.03 6.58
N PHE A 551 29.87 -20.20 7.16
CA PHE A 551 30.48 -20.47 8.47
C PHE A 551 29.45 -20.54 9.60
N VAL A 552 28.45 -19.65 9.60
CA VAL A 552 27.33 -19.71 10.54
C VAL A 552 26.48 -20.96 10.33
N GLU A 553 26.23 -21.33 9.08
CA GLU A 553 25.52 -22.56 8.71
C GLU A 553 26.27 -23.81 9.19
N ASP A 554 27.60 -23.84 9.01
CA ASP A 554 28.46 -24.92 9.49
C ASP A 554 28.37 -25.05 11.03
N ILE A 555 28.39 -23.94 11.78
CA ILE A 555 28.18 -23.95 13.25
C ILE A 555 26.79 -24.49 13.60
N HIS A 556 25.74 -24.01 12.93
CA HIS A 556 24.35 -24.44 13.13
C HIS A 556 24.20 -25.96 12.96
N ASP A 557 24.70 -26.49 11.84
CA ASP A 557 24.59 -27.91 11.49
C ASP A 557 25.44 -28.78 12.42
N MET A 558 26.66 -28.35 12.74
CA MET A 558 27.54 -29.09 13.65
C MET A 558 27.03 -29.09 15.10
N ALA A 559 26.48 -27.99 15.59
CA ALA A 559 25.86 -27.94 16.93
C ALA A 559 24.69 -28.93 17.02
N ARG A 560 23.84 -28.99 15.99
CA ARG A 560 22.78 -30.00 15.90
C ARG A 560 23.34 -31.43 15.93
N LYS A 561 24.34 -31.70 15.09
CA LYS A 561 24.89 -33.05 14.90
C LYS A 561 25.65 -33.54 16.13
N PHE A 562 26.54 -32.73 16.70
CA PHE A 562 27.50 -33.18 17.70
C PHE A 562 27.14 -32.81 19.14
N MET A 563 26.24 -31.84 19.37
CA MET A 563 25.81 -31.48 20.73
C MET A 563 24.37 -31.88 21.01
N TRP A 564 23.43 -31.45 20.15
CA TRP A 564 22.01 -31.72 20.36
C TRP A 564 21.69 -33.20 20.25
N SER A 565 22.20 -33.86 19.20
CA SER A 565 21.93 -35.29 18.97
C SER A 565 22.51 -36.16 20.08
N GLU A 566 23.72 -35.87 20.56
CA GLU A 566 24.32 -36.59 21.71
C GLU A 566 23.53 -36.34 23.00
N ARG A 567 23.15 -35.09 23.29
CA ARG A 567 22.25 -34.80 24.44
C ARG A 567 20.94 -35.57 24.33
N CYS A 568 20.34 -35.67 23.15
CA CYS A 568 19.11 -36.44 22.93
C CYS A 568 19.30 -37.93 23.21
N LYS A 569 20.44 -38.53 22.84
CA LYS A 569 20.76 -39.92 23.20
C LYS A 569 20.83 -40.09 24.71
N SER A 570 21.61 -39.26 25.42
CA SER A 570 21.71 -39.31 26.88
C SER A 570 20.36 -39.09 27.57
N PHE A 571 19.52 -38.21 27.03
CA PHE A 571 18.18 -37.96 27.57
C PHE A 571 17.24 -39.16 27.36
N ASN A 572 17.28 -39.80 26.18
CA ASN A 572 16.49 -41.01 25.92
C ASN A 572 16.91 -42.16 26.85
N GLU A 573 18.21 -42.35 27.08
CA GLU A 573 18.71 -43.33 28.05
C GLU A 573 18.27 -43.03 29.48
N TRP A 574 18.25 -41.75 29.85
CA TRP A 574 17.70 -41.32 31.13
C TRP A 574 16.19 -41.64 31.23
N GLU A 575 15.40 -41.32 30.19
CA GLU A 575 13.96 -41.64 30.17
C GLU A 575 13.69 -43.15 30.31
N LEU A 576 14.48 -43.99 29.63
CA LEU A 576 14.40 -45.45 29.77
C LEU A 576 14.68 -45.90 31.21
N ARG A 577 15.69 -45.33 31.87
CA ARG A 577 16.01 -45.61 33.28
C ARG A 577 14.92 -45.15 34.24
N GLN A 578 14.19 -44.09 33.90
CA GLN A 578 13.05 -43.60 34.68
C GLN A 578 11.73 -44.32 34.34
N GLY A 579 11.74 -45.30 33.43
CA GLY A 579 10.53 -46.02 33.00
C GLY A 579 9.56 -45.16 32.18
N ILE A 580 10.01 -44.04 31.62
CA ILE A 580 9.17 -43.12 30.85
C ILE A 580 8.94 -43.69 29.44
N THR A 581 7.71 -44.11 29.15
CA THR A 581 7.35 -44.71 27.86
C THR A 581 6.73 -43.72 26.87
N LYS A 582 6.72 -44.07 25.57
CA LYS A 582 6.02 -43.28 24.54
C LYS A 582 4.51 -43.17 24.81
N GLN A 583 3.90 -44.18 25.42
CA GLN A 583 2.48 -44.16 25.77
C GLN A 583 2.20 -43.13 26.87
N MET A 584 3.06 -43.06 27.92
CA MET A 584 2.93 -42.05 28.98
C MET A 584 3.01 -40.62 28.44
N LYS A 585 3.94 -40.36 27.50
CA LYS A 585 4.06 -39.04 26.84
C LYS A 585 2.81 -38.64 26.04
N LYS A 586 2.09 -39.62 25.47
CA LYS A 586 0.85 -39.41 24.71
C LYS A 586 -0.41 -39.38 25.58
N ALA A 587 -0.41 -40.11 26.68
CA ALA A 587 -1.54 -40.26 27.60
C ALA A 587 -1.72 -39.06 28.52
N SER A 588 -0.66 -38.27 28.73
CA SER A 588 -0.72 -36.98 29.42
C SER A 588 -1.63 -36.02 28.66
N LYS A 589 -2.91 -36.01 29.01
CA LYS A 589 -3.85 -34.93 28.72
C LYS A 589 -3.66 -33.90 29.82
N LEU A 590 -3.07 -32.75 29.49
CA LEU A 590 -3.05 -31.62 30.41
C LEU A 590 -4.49 -31.24 30.77
N HIS A 591 -4.84 -31.28 32.07
CA HIS A 591 -6.09 -30.68 32.56
C HIS A 591 -6.03 -29.13 32.56
N GLN A 592 -4.85 -28.54 32.36
CA GLN A 592 -4.60 -27.14 31.97
C GLN A 592 -3.09 -27.02 31.73
N SER A 593 -2.65 -26.41 30.62
CA SER A 593 -1.23 -26.12 30.43
C SER A 593 -0.76 -25.13 31.50
N SER A 594 0.22 -25.52 32.31
CA SER A 594 1.00 -24.65 33.22
C SER A 594 2.01 -23.76 32.50
N LEU A 595 2.07 -23.84 31.16
CA LEU A 595 2.50 -22.67 30.39
C LEU A 595 1.57 -21.55 30.82
N PRO A 596 2.07 -20.46 31.41
CA PRO A 596 1.20 -19.33 31.60
C PRO A 596 0.61 -19.08 30.20
N SER A 597 -0.71 -19.14 30.09
CA SER A 597 -1.36 -18.11 29.30
C SER A 597 -0.93 -16.83 30.00
N LEU A 598 0.31 -16.38 29.72
CA LEU A 598 0.71 -15.00 29.92
C LEU A 598 -0.45 -14.30 29.24
N GLY A 599 -1.27 -13.66 30.07
CA GLY A 599 -2.50 -13.05 29.63
C GLY A 599 -2.11 -12.03 28.60
N HIS A 600 -2.00 -12.47 27.36
CA HIS A 600 -1.89 -11.61 26.22
C HIS A 600 -3.26 -10.99 26.22
N ASP A 601 -3.33 -9.80 26.77
CA ASP A 601 -4.42 -8.89 26.51
C ASP A 601 -4.49 -8.81 24.99
N GLU A 602 -5.41 -9.60 24.42
CA GLU A 602 -5.56 -9.77 22.98
C GLU A 602 -5.76 -8.40 22.33
N LYS A 603 -6.34 -7.45 23.06
CA LYS A 603 -6.47 -6.05 22.66
C LYS A 603 -5.11 -5.38 22.52
N LYS A 604 -4.20 -5.53 23.50
CA LYS A 604 -2.83 -4.97 23.41
C LYS A 604 -2.02 -5.60 22.27
N ARG A 605 -2.16 -6.91 22.06
CA ARG A 605 -1.50 -7.60 20.94
C ARG A 605 -1.99 -7.06 19.60
N LYS A 606 -3.31 -6.94 19.43
CA LYS A 606 -3.93 -6.35 18.22
C LYS A 606 -3.52 -4.89 18.03
N LEU A 607 -3.48 -4.10 19.11
CA LEU A 607 -3.05 -2.71 19.06
C LEU A 607 -1.59 -2.56 18.59
N PHE A 608 -0.68 -3.36 19.12
CA PHE A 608 0.71 -3.37 18.66
C PHE A 608 0.83 -3.74 17.17
N ILE A 609 0.13 -4.78 16.73
CA ILE A 609 0.14 -5.21 15.32
C ILE A 609 -0.35 -4.06 14.44
N TYR A 610 -1.45 -3.43 14.81
CA TYR A 610 -2.00 -2.27 14.13
C TYR A 610 -0.99 -1.11 14.08
N ASP A 611 -0.43 -0.69 15.21
CA ASP A 611 0.51 0.44 15.27
C ASP A 611 1.79 0.17 14.47
N ALA A 612 2.32 -1.05 14.51
CA ALA A 612 3.47 -1.47 13.71
C ALA A 612 3.16 -1.37 12.22
N LEU A 613 1.99 -1.86 11.79
CA LEU A 613 1.53 -1.78 10.41
C LEU A 613 1.34 -0.33 9.94
N GLN A 614 0.78 0.54 10.79
CA GLN A 614 0.63 1.96 10.46
C GLN A 614 1.99 2.64 10.26
N ARG A 615 2.96 2.35 11.12
CA ARG A 615 4.32 2.89 11.02
C ARG A 615 5.02 2.41 9.75
N TRP A 616 5.03 1.11 9.52
CA TRP A 616 5.70 0.49 8.36
C TRP A 616 5.07 0.93 7.04
N THR A 617 3.74 1.01 6.97
CA THR A 617 3.04 1.46 5.76
C THR A 617 3.32 2.93 5.45
N GLY A 618 3.21 3.81 6.46
CA GLY A 618 3.51 5.23 6.27
C GLY A 618 4.95 5.48 5.89
N TYR A 619 5.89 4.74 6.48
CA TYR A 619 7.29 4.85 6.14
C TYR A 619 7.59 4.36 4.71
N TYR A 620 6.98 3.26 4.28
CA TYR A 620 7.10 2.75 2.91
C TYR A 620 6.64 3.77 1.87
N ILE A 621 5.43 4.30 2.05
CA ILE A 621 4.81 5.28 1.13
C ILE A 621 5.67 6.54 1.02
N ASN A 622 6.31 6.97 2.12
CA ASN A 622 7.04 8.23 2.17
C ASN A 622 8.50 8.14 1.68
N ASN A 623 9.17 6.98 1.80
CA ASN A 623 10.63 6.90 1.65
C ASN A 623 11.11 6.00 0.48
N ASP A 624 10.21 5.39 -0.29
CA ASP A 624 10.55 4.52 -1.44
C ASP A 624 11.61 3.45 -1.09
N ILE A 625 11.44 2.84 0.09
CA ILE A 625 12.37 1.85 0.65
C ILE A 625 12.00 0.45 0.19
N VAL A 626 12.99 -0.44 0.15
CA VAL A 626 12.80 -1.86 -0.15
C VAL A 626 11.80 -2.47 0.84
N ALA A 627 10.58 -2.75 0.36
CA ALA A 627 9.47 -3.26 1.17
C ALA A 627 9.82 -4.49 2.04
N LYS A 628 10.81 -5.29 1.61
CA LYS A 628 11.27 -6.48 2.31
C LYS A 628 12.03 -6.17 3.61
N SER A 629 12.71 -5.03 3.69
CA SER A 629 13.61 -4.68 4.82
C SER A 629 12.94 -3.91 5.95
N ILE A 630 11.79 -3.29 5.67
CA ILE A 630 11.08 -2.38 6.58
C ILE A 630 10.93 -2.91 8.00
N TRP A 631 10.57 -4.18 8.16
CA TRP A 631 10.28 -4.76 9.47
C TRP A 631 11.50 -4.90 10.41
N TYR A 632 12.73 -4.85 9.87
CA TYR A 632 13.97 -4.85 10.65
C TYR A 632 14.76 -3.54 10.56
N GLU A 633 14.48 -2.69 9.58
CA GLU A 633 15.09 -1.35 9.50
C GLU A 633 14.36 -0.32 10.34
N ILE A 634 13.05 -0.52 10.57
CA ILE A 634 12.22 0.40 11.33
C ILE A 634 11.87 -0.20 12.68
N GLY A 635 12.46 0.39 13.71
CA GLY A 635 12.21 0.07 15.10
C GLY A 635 10.74 0.19 15.48
N ILE A 636 10.30 -0.73 16.33
CA ILE A 636 8.95 -0.81 16.92
C ILE A 636 9.02 -1.04 18.43
N GLU A 637 10.20 -0.91 19.02
CA GLU A 637 10.49 -1.13 20.43
C GLU A 637 9.67 -0.21 21.35
N ASP A 638 9.38 1.00 20.91
CA ASP A 638 8.59 2.01 21.62
C ASP A 638 7.08 1.74 21.56
N LEU A 639 6.60 0.97 20.57
CA LEU A 639 5.19 0.61 20.45
C LEU A 639 4.75 -0.38 21.54
N TRP A 640 5.70 -1.04 22.19
CA TRP A 640 5.44 -2.00 23.26
C TRP A 640 5.58 -1.40 24.66
N LYS A 641 5.20 -0.12 24.86
CA LYS A 641 5.47 0.64 26.10
C LYS A 641 5.33 -0.22 27.37
N TYR A 642 6.45 -0.23 28.09
CA TYR A 642 6.84 -1.00 29.26
C TYR A 642 5.80 -1.04 30.40
N TYR A 643 5.72 -2.21 31.06
CA TYR A 643 4.95 -2.56 32.27
C TYR A 643 3.43 -2.73 32.11
N THR A 644 2.98 -3.93 31.74
CA THR A 644 1.70 -4.52 32.21
C THR A 644 1.53 -6.02 31.91
N LEU A 645 2.53 -6.72 31.36
CA LEU A 645 2.41 -8.14 30.98
C LEU A 645 3.05 -9.13 31.96
N VAL A 646 3.51 -8.65 33.13
CA VAL A 646 3.82 -9.52 34.26
C VAL A 646 3.11 -8.97 35.49
N THR A 647 1.81 -9.26 35.62
CA THR A 647 1.23 -9.34 36.96
C THR A 647 1.81 -10.60 37.59
N PHE A 648 2.82 -10.44 38.45
CA PHE A 648 3.03 -11.45 39.47
C PHE A 648 1.71 -11.50 40.25
N ARG A 649 0.96 -12.61 40.15
CA ARG A 649 -0.02 -12.89 41.20
C ARG A 649 0.80 -12.90 42.48
N SER A 650 0.48 -12.01 43.42
CA SER A 650 0.92 -12.17 44.80
C SER A 650 0.40 -13.53 45.25
N SER A 651 1.23 -14.56 45.18
CA SER A 651 0.97 -15.78 45.90
C SER A 651 1.40 -15.50 47.34
N ASN A 652 0.58 -15.92 48.29
CA ASN A 652 0.95 -15.95 49.71
C ASN A 652 2.13 -16.91 50.00
N TYR A 653 2.80 -17.46 48.96
CA TYR A 653 4.02 -18.24 49.09
C TYR A 653 5.28 -17.39 49.24
N ALA A 654 5.22 -16.09 48.91
CA ALA A 654 6.37 -15.19 49.00
C ALA A 654 6.69 -14.71 50.43
N SER A 655 5.89 -15.07 51.45
CA SER A 655 6.16 -14.66 52.83
C SER A 655 7.16 -15.54 53.57
N ASN A 656 7.51 -16.73 53.04
CA ASN A 656 8.24 -17.74 53.83
C ASN A 656 9.61 -18.16 53.28
N PHE A 657 10.11 -17.58 52.18
CA PHE A 657 11.48 -17.85 51.72
C PHE A 657 12.16 -16.59 51.21
N SER A 658 13.16 -16.13 51.97
CA SER A 658 14.15 -15.14 51.53
C SER A 658 14.95 -15.71 50.36
N ILE A 659 15.16 -14.91 49.32
CA ILE A 659 15.97 -15.26 48.13
C ILE A 659 17.49 -15.21 48.41
N LEU A 660 17.89 -15.03 49.67
CA LEU A 660 19.28 -15.06 50.08
C LEU A 660 19.47 -15.93 51.33
N ASP A 661 19.20 -17.23 51.19
CA ASP A 661 19.88 -18.32 51.90
C ASP A 661 19.92 -19.58 51.01
#